data_AF-A0A2A2KMS6-F1
#
_entry.id   AF-A0A2A2KMS6-F1
#
_cell.length_a   1.000
_cell.length_b   1.000
_cell.length_c   1.000
_cell.angle_alpha   90.00
_cell.angle_beta   90.00
_cell.angle_gamma   90.00
#
_symmetry.space_group_name_H-M   'P 1'
#
loop_
_entity.id
_entity.type
_entity.pdbx_description
1 polymer ?
#
loop_
_entity_poly.entity_id
_entity_poly.type
_entity_poly.pdbx_seq_one_letter_code
_entity_poly.pdbx_strand_id
1 'polypeptide(L)'
;MGFHQFSRLVTFPPQLRRMGDAHNPGVFKKPAKSHKPFKGHRTKGQIKAVNRGRVSAKELSQKRSRSISKAERKNIRSQQIAQRRREQYEKRRNEKAVPVLITLLSLDENIRAEEVIEGLFKADEANSKESTSQITYLNVPRFKGRLSFACPPTSNTDDVLDFVKTSDVVCFVWPLSGQLTQSQLTLVTSIKAQGMPSIVNILPGLTAIQSGKKREEARSSVMKTINQLSLDSERIFPTGSSNDAILLLRTFIEMRKKHTMLQMRRAHVLVEKVDLSKEEAGLCTLSASGYIRGPALTASGLLHIVGFGDFQIEKIEEHPDPHPLQNRKNQENSEFLQITRTALPDPEKQESLQSEIVPDPMNAEQTWPDEQEITDADKLHSPAEKKRVPKGTSAYQAAWILESDEENEDGEEASEDESDEDDEEMSSGNSEGESDENEGEDESEGRRKVTFETEESTMGDEENGGMDEDTDMDDLQKFRAERDDQKWPDQIDTPMDLPARIRFQKYRGLKSFRTSPWNPAENLPYEYARIFKFHNFKKTKKTVLKELDERCAAEVDTVIVESGKYVTIHLRNVPANIRNEWSATSPLILYQPLAHEQKMSVINLVIRKNPNYTLPIVSKEKLIFHVGFRKFEAEPVFSQHTNGDKFKMERFMPIGSSCVASIFAPITFPPATVLVYKFDGKRKSLVATGSVLDNNPDRVVLKRLVLSGHPFKINKRSVVARYMFFNIEDIEWFKPVELYTPSGRRGHITESVGTHGHMKCRFDQQISAQDQVMMSLYKRVFPKWTFNPKVSCTLNQISGVGKEDEEMAE
;
A
#
# COMPACT_ATOMS: atom_id res chain seq x y z
N MET A 1 -35.69 19.95 -23.01
CA MET A 1 -36.80 19.58 -23.92
C MET A 1 -36.26 19.68 -25.34
N GLY A 2 -36.53 18.81 -26.32
CA GLY A 2 -37.17 17.49 -26.31
C GLY A 2 -37.55 17.05 -27.73
N PHE A 3 -37.16 15.83 -28.15
CA PHE A 3 -37.54 15.13 -29.42
C PHE A 3 -37.07 15.77 -30.76
N HIS A 4 -36.22 15.06 -31.53
CA HIS A 4 -36.55 14.24 -32.73
C HIS A 4 -37.05 15.06 -33.95
N GLN A 5 -36.48 14.94 -35.17
CA GLN A 5 -36.62 13.75 -36.02
C GLN A 5 -35.63 13.70 -37.24
N PHE A 6 -35.64 12.59 -37.98
CA PHE A 6 -34.91 12.33 -39.25
C PHE A 6 -35.56 13.02 -40.47
N SER A 7 -34.82 13.22 -41.58
CA SER A 7 -35.08 12.50 -42.87
C SER A 7 -34.21 12.90 -44.10
N ARG A 8 -33.96 11.92 -45.01
CA ARG A 8 -33.92 12.05 -46.50
C ARG A 8 -32.75 12.87 -47.15
N LEU A 9 -32.41 12.84 -48.46
CA LEU A 9 -32.79 12.16 -49.75
C LEU A 9 -31.50 12.17 -50.67
N VAL A 10 -31.08 11.10 -51.36
CA VAL A 10 -31.26 10.72 -52.80
C VAL A 10 -30.50 11.48 -53.93
N THR A 11 -29.85 10.67 -54.78
CA THR A 11 -29.49 10.80 -56.24
C THR A 11 -29.23 9.35 -56.77
N PHE A 12 -29.38 8.87 -58.02
CA PHE A 12 -29.65 9.33 -59.41
C PHE A 12 -28.52 10.02 -60.19
N PRO A 13 -28.37 9.85 -61.54
CA PRO A 13 -29.03 8.93 -62.51
C PRO A 13 -27.96 7.98 -63.18
N PRO A 14 -27.95 7.54 -64.48
CA PRO A 14 -28.94 7.49 -65.57
C PRO A 14 -29.21 6.07 -66.17
N GLN A 15 -29.26 5.93 -67.50
CA GLN A 15 -29.82 4.81 -68.32
C GLN A 15 -28.95 4.51 -69.57
N LEU A 16 -28.95 3.28 -70.13
CA LEU A 16 -29.47 3.02 -71.50
C LEU A 16 -29.46 1.54 -71.94
N ARG A 17 -30.44 1.20 -72.79
CA ARG A 17 -30.86 -0.13 -73.24
C ARG A 17 -30.01 -0.67 -74.41
N ARG A 18 -29.92 -2.01 -74.55
CA ARG A 18 -30.64 -2.76 -75.62
C ARG A 18 -30.66 -4.29 -75.39
N MET A 19 -31.42 -4.98 -76.24
CA MET A 19 -31.76 -6.41 -76.22
C MET A 19 -30.54 -7.31 -76.49
N GLY A 20 -30.53 -8.59 -76.08
CA GLY A 20 -31.52 -9.30 -75.25
C GLY A 20 -31.52 -10.81 -75.50
N ASP A 21 -31.84 -11.59 -74.47
CA ASP A 21 -32.06 -13.05 -74.56
C ASP A 21 -33.16 -13.49 -73.55
N ALA A 22 -33.59 -14.74 -73.62
CA ALA A 22 -34.90 -15.22 -73.13
C ALA A 22 -35.21 -14.89 -71.66
N HIS A 23 -36.38 -14.28 -71.43
CA HIS A 23 -36.95 -14.05 -70.10
C HIS A 23 -37.37 -15.36 -69.41
N ASN A 24 -36.41 -16.05 -68.79
CA ASN A 24 -36.72 -17.04 -67.75
C ASN A 24 -37.56 -16.36 -66.64
N PRO A 25 -38.75 -16.88 -66.29
CA PRO A 25 -39.63 -16.22 -65.33
C PRO A 25 -39.03 -16.26 -63.93
N GLY A 26 -38.62 -15.09 -63.43
CA GLY A 26 -37.98 -14.96 -62.12
C GLY A 26 -38.81 -15.55 -60.97
N VAL A 27 -38.11 -16.07 -59.96
CA VAL A 27 -38.56 -16.99 -58.88
C VAL A 27 -39.84 -16.56 -58.13
N PHE A 28 -40.24 -15.29 -58.22
CA PHE A 28 -41.42 -14.73 -57.54
C PHE A 28 -42.69 -14.62 -58.41
N LYS A 29 -42.64 -14.85 -59.73
CA LYS A 29 -43.86 -14.94 -60.56
C LYS A 29 -44.59 -16.26 -60.31
N LYS A 30 -45.61 -16.22 -59.45
CA LYS A 30 -46.63 -17.29 -59.39
C LYS A 30 -47.48 -17.24 -60.67
N PRO A 31 -47.74 -18.37 -61.36
CA PRO A 31 -48.76 -18.40 -62.40
C PRO A 31 -50.14 -18.09 -61.78
N ALA A 32 -51.06 -17.54 -62.58
CA ALA A 32 -52.43 -17.33 -62.15
C ALA A 32 -53.06 -18.67 -61.69
N LYS A 33 -53.86 -18.64 -60.62
CA LYS A 33 -54.56 -19.84 -60.15
C LYS A 33 -55.55 -20.27 -61.22
N SER A 34 -55.32 -21.42 -61.86
CA SER A 34 -56.37 -22.07 -62.64
C SER A 34 -57.52 -22.45 -61.71
N HIS A 35 -58.71 -21.90 -61.97
CA HIS A 35 -59.92 -22.40 -61.32
C HIS A 35 -60.12 -23.85 -61.75
N LYS A 36 -60.21 -24.77 -60.79
CA LYS A 36 -60.64 -26.16 -61.02
C LYS A 36 -61.73 -26.53 -60.00
N PRO A 37 -62.73 -27.30 -60.43
CA PRO A 37 -64.01 -27.39 -59.72
C PRO A 37 -63.94 -28.23 -58.44
N PHE A 38 -65.03 -28.13 -57.66
CA PHE A 38 -65.31 -28.95 -56.48
C PHE A 38 -65.16 -30.46 -56.77
N LYS A 39 -64.11 -31.10 -56.22
CA LYS A 39 -63.98 -32.56 -56.14
C LYS A 39 -62.93 -33.01 -55.11
N GLY A 40 -63.41 -33.67 -54.05
CA GLY A 40 -62.62 -34.58 -53.18
C GLY A 40 -61.72 -33.95 -52.10
N HIS A 41 -61.72 -34.56 -50.91
CA HIS A 41 -60.77 -34.25 -49.85
C HIS A 41 -59.35 -34.70 -50.22
N ARG A 42 -58.42 -33.75 -50.34
CA ARG A 42 -57.00 -34.08 -50.57
C ARG A 42 -56.38 -34.67 -49.30
N THR A 43 -55.80 -35.86 -49.41
CA THR A 43 -55.22 -36.56 -48.27
C THR A 43 -54.00 -35.82 -47.70
N LYS A 44 -53.75 -35.97 -46.38
CA LYS A 44 -52.60 -35.34 -45.70
C LYS A 44 -51.25 -35.69 -46.35
N GLY A 45 -51.15 -36.86 -47.01
CA GLY A 45 -49.99 -37.27 -47.80
C GLY A 45 -49.73 -36.37 -49.02
N GLN A 46 -50.75 -36.07 -49.84
CA GLN A 46 -50.60 -35.17 -50.99
C GLN A 46 -50.22 -33.74 -50.57
N ILE A 47 -50.74 -33.26 -49.44
CA ILE A 47 -50.39 -31.94 -48.90
C ILE A 47 -48.93 -31.93 -48.45
N LYS A 48 -48.47 -32.97 -47.73
CA LYS A 48 -47.06 -33.14 -47.37
C LYS A 48 -46.13 -33.26 -48.58
N ALA A 49 -46.57 -33.89 -49.68
CA ALA A 49 -45.79 -33.98 -50.91
C ALA A 49 -45.61 -32.60 -51.58
N VAL A 50 -46.69 -31.81 -51.73
CA VAL A 50 -46.65 -30.47 -52.35
C VAL A 50 -45.88 -29.42 -51.53
N ASN A 51 -45.74 -29.66 -50.22
CA ASN A 51 -44.95 -28.81 -49.31
C ASN A 51 -43.52 -29.35 -49.07
N ARG A 52 -43.16 -30.54 -49.56
CA ARG A 52 -41.83 -31.12 -49.38
C ARG A 52 -40.81 -30.27 -50.13
N GLY A 53 -39.81 -29.73 -49.43
CA GLY A 53 -38.81 -28.81 -49.98
C GLY A 53 -39.17 -27.32 -49.93
N ARG A 54 -40.37 -26.93 -49.45
CA ARG A 54 -40.73 -25.51 -49.23
C ARG A 54 -40.55 -25.09 -47.77
N VAL A 55 -39.34 -24.63 -47.44
CA VAL A 55 -39.08 -23.94 -46.16
C VAL A 55 -39.77 -22.57 -46.19
N SER A 56 -40.45 -22.19 -45.10
CA SER A 56 -41.09 -20.87 -45.03
C SER A 56 -40.10 -19.81 -44.56
N ALA A 57 -40.04 -18.66 -45.26
CA ALA A 57 -39.09 -17.59 -44.93
C ALA A 57 -39.26 -17.01 -43.51
N LYS A 58 -40.43 -17.21 -42.87
CA LYS A 58 -40.68 -16.84 -41.47
C LYS A 58 -39.92 -17.72 -40.46
N GLU A 59 -39.54 -18.95 -40.81
CA GLU A 59 -38.78 -19.84 -39.91
C GLU A 59 -37.30 -19.47 -39.77
N LEU A 60 -36.72 -18.75 -40.75
CA LEU A 60 -35.34 -18.28 -40.70
C LEU A 60 -35.14 -17.10 -39.72
N SER A 61 -36.22 -16.38 -39.39
CA SER A 61 -36.17 -15.16 -38.55
C SER A 61 -36.38 -15.44 -37.05
N GLN A 62 -36.91 -16.62 -36.69
CA GLN A 62 -37.08 -16.98 -35.28
C GLN A 62 -35.84 -17.70 -34.72
N LYS A 63 -35.17 -17.08 -33.73
CA LYS A 63 -34.18 -17.75 -32.89
C LYS A 63 -34.84 -18.90 -32.10
N ARG A 64 -34.92 -20.09 -32.71
CA ARG A 64 -35.39 -21.31 -32.02
C ARG A 64 -34.50 -21.56 -30.82
N SER A 65 -35.09 -21.56 -29.63
CA SER A 65 -34.43 -22.04 -28.41
C SER A 65 -33.98 -23.49 -28.63
N ARG A 66 -32.67 -23.72 -28.74
CA ARG A 66 -32.10 -25.06 -28.89
C ARG A 66 -32.09 -25.73 -27.51
N SER A 67 -33.11 -26.55 -27.26
CA SER A 67 -33.15 -27.44 -26.10
C SER A 67 -32.07 -28.51 -26.24
N ILE A 68 -30.88 -28.21 -25.70
CA ILE A 68 -29.66 -29.02 -25.82
C ILE A 68 -29.97 -30.51 -25.56
N SER A 69 -29.66 -31.38 -26.52
CA SER A 69 -30.00 -32.80 -26.46
C SER A 69 -29.28 -33.53 -25.30
N LYS A 70 -29.84 -34.63 -24.79
CA LYS A 70 -29.18 -35.45 -23.75
C LYS A 70 -27.81 -35.99 -24.22
N ALA A 71 -27.64 -36.23 -25.53
CA ALA A 71 -26.36 -36.59 -26.14
C ALA A 71 -25.42 -35.37 -26.24
N GLU A 72 -25.93 -34.23 -26.71
CA GLU A 72 -25.17 -32.99 -26.85
C GLU A 72 -24.66 -32.47 -25.48
N ARG A 73 -25.46 -32.55 -24.41
CA ARG A 73 -25.02 -32.28 -23.02
C ARG A 73 -23.91 -33.23 -22.57
N LYS A 74 -23.96 -34.51 -22.95
CA LYS A 74 -22.87 -35.46 -22.67
C LYS A 74 -21.59 -35.08 -23.43
N ASN A 75 -21.71 -34.67 -24.70
CA ASN A 75 -20.56 -34.30 -25.54
C ASN A 75 -19.91 -32.98 -25.07
N ILE A 76 -20.70 -31.97 -24.72
CA ILE A 76 -20.20 -30.73 -24.10
C ILE A 76 -19.47 -31.06 -22.79
N ARG A 77 -20.04 -31.94 -21.95
CA ARG A 77 -19.41 -32.38 -20.70
C ARG A 77 -18.11 -33.16 -20.94
N SER A 78 -18.05 -34.06 -21.94
CA SER A 78 -16.83 -34.82 -22.24
C SER A 78 -15.74 -33.94 -22.83
N GLN A 79 -16.08 -32.99 -23.71
CA GLN A 79 -15.17 -31.96 -24.22
C GLN A 79 -14.60 -31.10 -23.08
N GLN A 80 -15.44 -30.59 -22.17
CA GLN A 80 -14.99 -29.83 -21.00
C GLN A 80 -14.09 -30.65 -20.05
N ILE A 81 -14.35 -31.95 -19.87
CA ILE A 81 -13.50 -32.84 -19.08
C ILE A 81 -12.17 -33.11 -19.80
N ALA A 82 -12.18 -33.35 -21.10
CA ALA A 82 -10.97 -33.58 -21.89
C ALA A 82 -10.06 -32.34 -21.92
N GLN A 83 -10.64 -31.16 -22.15
CA GLN A 83 -9.94 -29.88 -22.10
C GLN A 83 -9.30 -29.66 -20.71
N ARG A 84 -10.07 -29.76 -19.62
CA ARG A 84 -9.54 -29.59 -18.25
C ARG A 84 -8.45 -30.61 -17.89
N ARG A 85 -8.54 -31.85 -18.40
CA ARG A 85 -7.49 -32.86 -18.23
C ARG A 85 -6.22 -32.50 -18.99
N ARG A 86 -6.34 -31.94 -20.21
CA ARG A 86 -5.22 -31.45 -21.02
C ARG A 86 -4.52 -30.28 -20.33
N GLU A 87 -5.28 -29.25 -19.93
CA GLU A 87 -4.78 -28.08 -19.17
C GLU A 87 -4.06 -28.49 -17.86
N GLN A 88 -4.55 -29.53 -17.18
CA GLN A 88 -3.92 -30.08 -15.98
C GLN A 88 -2.64 -30.89 -16.28
N TYR A 89 -2.59 -31.58 -17.43
CA TYR A 89 -1.41 -32.34 -17.86
C TYR A 89 -0.28 -31.42 -18.32
N GLU A 90 -0.60 -30.37 -19.07
CA GLU A 90 0.35 -29.36 -19.54
C GLU A 90 1.00 -28.63 -18.35
N LYS A 91 0.21 -28.19 -17.36
CA LYS A 91 0.74 -27.62 -16.10
C LYS A 91 1.65 -28.60 -15.35
N ARG A 92 1.24 -29.87 -15.23
CA ARG A 92 2.05 -30.94 -14.63
C ARG A 92 3.31 -31.31 -15.40
N ARG A 93 3.44 -30.91 -16.68
CA ARG A 93 4.67 -31.07 -17.47
C ARG A 93 5.66 -29.97 -17.11
N ASN A 94 5.22 -28.71 -17.11
CA ASN A 94 6.07 -27.56 -16.78
C ASN A 94 6.53 -27.64 -15.31
N GLU A 95 5.66 -28.08 -14.39
CA GLU A 95 5.99 -28.38 -12.98
C GLU A 95 7.09 -29.44 -12.76
N LYS A 96 7.56 -30.14 -13.80
CA LYS A 96 8.68 -31.10 -13.74
C LYS A 96 9.99 -30.56 -14.36
N ALA A 97 9.93 -29.43 -15.06
CA ALA A 97 11.10 -28.76 -15.63
C ALA A 97 11.96 -28.08 -14.54
N VAL A 98 11.34 -27.63 -13.45
CA VAL A 98 12.03 -27.09 -12.26
C VAL A 98 12.07 -28.14 -11.13
N PRO A 99 13.13 -28.21 -10.32
CA PRO A 99 13.10 -28.86 -8.99
C PRO A 99 12.06 -28.20 -8.06
N VAL A 100 11.32 -29.00 -7.30
CA VAL A 100 10.29 -28.49 -6.36
C VAL A 100 10.98 -27.88 -5.13
N LEU A 101 10.83 -26.57 -4.93
CA LEU A 101 11.47 -25.86 -3.83
C LEU A 101 10.66 -25.98 -2.54
N ILE A 102 11.28 -26.61 -1.54
CA ILE A 102 10.74 -26.86 -0.22
C ILE A 102 11.56 -26.05 0.79
N THR A 103 10.92 -25.09 1.45
CA THR A 103 11.54 -24.40 2.60
C THR A 103 11.21 -25.19 3.87
N LEU A 104 12.23 -25.77 4.50
CA LEU A 104 12.11 -26.44 5.81
C LEU A 104 12.31 -25.42 6.91
N LEU A 105 11.31 -25.29 7.79
CA LEU A 105 11.32 -24.39 8.94
C LEU A 105 11.23 -25.22 10.21
N SER A 106 12.29 -25.25 11.02
CA SER A 106 12.24 -25.91 12.32
C SER A 106 11.67 -24.98 13.38
N LEU A 107 10.59 -25.43 14.02
CA LEU A 107 9.97 -24.77 15.17
C LEU A 107 10.40 -25.44 16.50
N ASP A 108 11.34 -26.39 16.44
CA ASP A 108 11.98 -27.02 17.61
C ASP A 108 13.47 -26.62 17.63
N GLU A 109 13.94 -26.11 18.76
CA GLU A 109 15.34 -25.72 18.96
C GLU A 109 16.27 -26.94 19.03
N ASN A 110 15.73 -28.12 19.36
CA ASN A 110 16.47 -29.37 19.51
C ASN A 110 16.70 -30.12 18.19
N ILE A 111 15.98 -29.79 17.11
CA ILE A 111 15.94 -30.58 15.88
C ILE A 111 16.31 -29.71 14.69
N ARG A 112 17.42 -30.03 14.02
CA ARG A 112 17.89 -29.26 12.86
C ARG A 112 17.21 -29.73 11.59
N ALA A 113 16.92 -28.80 10.68
CA ALA A 113 16.31 -29.13 9.39
C ALA A 113 17.21 -30.04 8.53
N GLU A 114 18.53 -29.95 8.72
CA GLU A 114 19.55 -30.79 8.07
C GLU A 114 19.39 -32.28 8.43
N GLU A 115 19.13 -32.60 9.70
CA GLU A 115 18.89 -33.97 10.17
C GLU A 115 17.64 -34.58 9.51
N VAL A 116 16.62 -33.76 9.26
CA VAL A 116 15.42 -34.17 8.52
C VAL A 116 15.76 -34.44 7.06
N ILE A 117 16.57 -33.61 6.40
CA ILE A 117 17.07 -33.88 5.03
C ILE A 117 17.88 -35.17 4.99
N GLU A 118 18.77 -35.41 5.95
CA GLU A 118 19.54 -36.66 6.02
C GLU A 118 18.65 -37.89 6.23
N GLY A 119 17.61 -37.78 7.06
CA GLY A 119 16.61 -38.83 7.23
C GLY A 119 15.84 -39.13 5.95
N LEU A 120 15.50 -38.11 5.16
CA LEU A 120 14.87 -38.28 3.84
C LEU A 120 15.84 -38.86 2.79
N PHE A 121 17.12 -38.50 2.83
CA PHE A 121 18.15 -39.06 1.95
C PHE A 121 18.39 -40.55 2.24
N LYS A 122 18.64 -40.90 3.51
CA LYS A 122 18.89 -42.27 4.00
C LYS A 122 17.69 -43.22 3.83
N ALA A 123 16.52 -42.73 3.41
CA ALA A 123 15.32 -43.53 3.20
C ALA A 123 15.22 -44.19 1.82
N ASP A 124 16.00 -43.77 0.81
CA ASP A 124 16.01 -44.39 -0.52
C ASP A 124 17.42 -44.31 -1.15
N GLU A 125 18.08 -45.47 -1.26
CA GLU A 125 19.48 -45.61 -1.72
C GLU A 125 19.72 -45.13 -3.16
N ALA A 126 18.64 -44.96 -3.94
CA ALA A 126 18.72 -44.47 -5.32
C ALA A 126 18.79 -42.93 -5.45
N ASN A 127 18.77 -42.19 -4.34
CA ASN A 127 18.83 -40.73 -4.36
C ASN A 127 20.27 -40.20 -4.58
N SER A 128 20.42 -39.07 -5.29
CA SER A 128 21.64 -38.26 -5.23
C SER A 128 21.40 -36.97 -4.45
N LYS A 129 22.37 -36.59 -3.60
CA LYS A 129 22.41 -35.33 -2.85
C LYS A 129 23.53 -34.46 -3.41
N GLU A 130 23.21 -33.27 -3.87
CA GLU A 130 24.16 -32.25 -4.31
C GLU A 130 23.84 -30.95 -3.56
N SER A 131 24.83 -30.33 -2.92
CA SER A 131 24.62 -29.18 -2.03
C SER A 131 25.38 -27.96 -2.50
N THR A 132 24.64 -26.95 -2.96
CA THR A 132 25.12 -25.57 -3.13
C THR A 132 24.99 -24.85 -1.77
N SER A 133 25.68 -23.72 -1.59
CA SER A 133 25.82 -22.99 -0.31
C SER A 133 24.54 -22.78 0.51
N GLN A 134 23.38 -22.67 -0.14
CA GLN A 134 22.08 -22.44 0.52
C GLN A 134 21.00 -23.50 0.21
N ILE A 135 21.26 -24.40 -0.74
CA ILE A 135 20.24 -25.29 -1.33
C ILE A 135 20.79 -26.70 -1.47
N THR A 136 20.11 -27.66 -0.85
CA THR A 136 20.36 -29.09 -1.08
C THR A 136 19.41 -29.62 -2.15
N TYR A 137 19.97 -30.02 -3.30
CA TYR A 137 19.27 -30.76 -4.34
C TYR A 137 19.19 -32.25 -3.98
N LEU A 138 17.99 -32.81 -4.15
CA LEU A 138 17.68 -34.24 -3.97
C LEU A 138 16.97 -34.76 -5.22
N ASN A 139 17.67 -35.56 -6.02
CA ASN A 139 17.06 -36.30 -7.13
C ASN A 139 16.42 -37.58 -6.59
N VAL A 140 15.15 -37.84 -6.94
CA VAL A 140 14.40 -39.05 -6.51
C VAL A 140 13.94 -39.84 -7.73
N PRO A 141 14.79 -40.73 -8.29
CA PRO A 141 14.51 -41.41 -9.56
C PRO A 141 13.24 -42.27 -9.52
N ARG A 142 12.96 -42.89 -8.36
CA ARG A 142 11.80 -43.76 -8.09
C ARG A 142 10.45 -43.11 -8.43
N PHE A 143 10.29 -41.83 -8.12
CA PHE A 143 9.07 -41.07 -8.41
C PHE A 143 9.21 -40.15 -9.63
N LYS A 144 10.38 -40.12 -10.28
CA LYS A 144 10.72 -39.24 -11.42
C LYS A 144 10.42 -37.77 -11.08
N GLY A 145 10.94 -37.33 -9.94
CA GLY A 145 10.84 -35.96 -9.43
C GLY A 145 12.16 -35.49 -8.83
N ARG A 146 12.31 -34.16 -8.75
CA ARG A 146 13.46 -33.47 -8.17
C ARG A 146 12.96 -32.53 -7.10
N LEU A 147 13.64 -32.53 -5.97
CA LEU A 147 13.36 -31.66 -4.84
C LEU A 147 14.57 -30.77 -4.60
N SER A 148 14.32 -29.55 -4.14
CA SER A 148 15.35 -28.66 -3.62
C SER A 148 14.94 -28.18 -2.25
N PHE A 149 15.81 -28.35 -1.27
CA PHE A 149 15.57 -27.99 0.12
C PHE A 149 16.35 -26.73 0.46
N ALA A 150 15.64 -25.72 0.97
CA ALA A 150 16.21 -24.52 1.58
C ALA A 150 15.95 -24.55 3.09
N CYS A 151 16.98 -24.25 3.88
CA CYS A 151 16.95 -24.31 5.35
C CYS A 151 17.42 -22.97 5.97
N PRO A 152 16.59 -21.91 5.91
CA PRO A 152 16.95 -20.64 6.55
C PRO A 152 17.03 -20.76 8.07
N PRO A 153 17.96 -20.05 8.72
CA PRO A 153 17.99 -19.94 10.18
C PRO A 153 16.76 -19.16 10.66
N THR A 154 16.04 -19.70 11.64
CA THR A 154 14.79 -19.08 12.16
C THR A 154 15.03 -17.84 13.02
N SER A 155 16.29 -17.48 13.30
CA SER A 155 16.68 -16.21 13.89
C SER A 155 16.47 -15.02 12.95
N ASN A 156 16.72 -15.17 11.64
CA ASN A 156 16.49 -14.11 10.67
C ASN A 156 15.12 -14.26 9.99
N THR A 157 14.14 -13.49 10.47
CA THR A 157 12.78 -13.45 9.91
C THR A 157 12.76 -13.01 8.44
N ASP A 158 13.71 -12.18 8.01
CA ASP A 158 13.73 -11.61 6.67
C ASP A 158 14.18 -12.62 5.60
N ASP A 159 15.20 -13.43 5.90
CA ASP A 159 15.65 -14.53 5.03
C ASP A 159 14.56 -15.61 4.93
N VAL A 160 13.97 -15.98 6.08
CA VAL A 160 12.84 -16.93 6.14
C VAL A 160 11.69 -16.48 5.24
N LEU A 161 11.29 -15.21 5.33
CA LEU A 161 10.21 -14.67 4.51
C LEU A 161 10.58 -14.65 3.03
N ASP A 162 11.82 -14.35 2.69
CA ASP A 162 12.31 -14.29 1.31
C ASP A 162 12.36 -15.69 0.66
N PHE A 163 12.90 -16.71 1.32
CA PHE A 163 12.78 -18.10 0.85
C PHE A 163 11.30 -18.50 0.67
N VAL A 164 10.43 -18.17 1.62
CA VAL A 164 8.99 -18.44 1.52
C VAL A 164 8.35 -17.80 0.28
N LYS A 165 8.77 -16.58 -0.13
CA LYS A 165 8.27 -15.93 -1.37
C LYS A 165 8.56 -16.74 -2.63
N THR A 166 9.66 -17.51 -2.67
CA THR A 166 10.06 -18.32 -3.84
C THR A 166 9.63 -19.79 -3.76
N SER A 167 9.32 -20.29 -2.57
CA SER A 167 9.01 -21.69 -2.31
C SER A 167 7.72 -22.20 -2.98
N ASP A 168 7.72 -23.45 -3.45
CA ASP A 168 6.53 -24.16 -3.91
C ASP A 168 5.78 -24.81 -2.73
N VAL A 169 6.54 -25.19 -1.70
CA VAL A 169 6.07 -25.85 -0.48
C VAL A 169 6.80 -25.25 0.73
N VAL A 170 6.06 -24.85 1.75
CA VAL A 170 6.61 -24.55 3.09
C VAL A 170 6.36 -25.77 3.97
N CYS A 171 7.38 -26.20 4.69
CA CYS A 171 7.31 -27.38 5.53
C CYS A 171 7.74 -27.07 6.96
N PHE A 172 6.80 -27.20 7.90
CA PHE A 172 7.03 -26.94 9.32
C PHE A 172 7.41 -28.24 10.04
N VAL A 173 8.55 -28.23 10.71
CA VAL A 173 8.95 -29.27 11.66
C VAL A 173 8.50 -28.82 13.05
N TRP A 174 7.56 -29.57 13.65
CA TRP A 174 6.91 -29.19 14.90
C TRP A 174 7.60 -29.80 16.12
N PRO A 175 7.64 -29.10 17.28
CA PRO A 175 8.17 -29.64 18.52
C PRO A 175 7.21 -30.67 19.15
N LEU A 176 7.79 -31.62 19.89
CA LEU A 176 7.05 -32.72 20.55
C LEU A 176 5.99 -32.26 21.57
N SER A 177 6.21 -31.11 22.21
CA SER A 177 5.26 -30.49 23.16
C SER A 177 4.04 -29.86 22.47
N GLY A 178 4.17 -29.49 21.19
CA GLY A 178 3.22 -28.65 20.45
C GLY A 178 3.16 -27.19 20.89
N GLN A 179 3.94 -26.79 21.90
CA GLN A 179 4.08 -25.41 22.35
C GLN A 179 5.09 -24.65 21.48
N LEU A 180 4.88 -23.35 21.28
CA LEU A 180 5.75 -22.49 20.46
C LEU A 180 6.13 -21.22 21.23
N THR A 181 7.36 -20.76 21.04
CA THR A 181 7.88 -19.51 21.61
C THR A 181 7.24 -18.29 20.92
N GLN A 182 7.09 -17.16 21.61
CA GLN A 182 6.45 -15.96 21.06
C GLN A 182 7.12 -15.42 19.78
N SER A 183 8.42 -15.61 19.64
CA SER A 183 9.18 -15.35 18.40
C SER A 183 8.69 -16.23 17.24
N GLN A 184 8.57 -17.53 17.45
CA GLN A 184 8.08 -18.52 16.48
C GLN A 184 6.62 -18.25 16.10
N LEU A 185 5.76 -17.91 17.05
CA LEU A 185 4.37 -17.49 16.81
C LEU A 185 4.30 -16.24 15.92
N THR A 186 5.20 -15.28 16.14
CA THR A 186 5.30 -14.05 15.34
C THR A 186 5.84 -14.33 13.93
N LEU A 187 6.79 -15.26 13.79
CA LEU A 187 7.32 -15.73 12.51
C LEU A 187 6.25 -16.47 11.69
N VAL A 188 5.50 -17.40 12.29
CA VAL A 188 4.38 -18.10 11.63
C VAL A 188 3.27 -17.11 11.24
N THR A 189 2.98 -16.11 12.09
CA THR A 189 2.02 -15.04 11.77
C THR A 189 2.50 -14.18 10.59
N SER A 190 3.79 -13.84 10.54
CA SER A 190 4.41 -13.10 9.42
C SER A 190 4.26 -13.87 8.10
N ILE A 191 4.63 -15.16 8.11
CA ILE A 191 4.54 -16.07 6.96
C ILE A 191 3.08 -16.20 6.48
N LYS A 192 2.13 -16.37 7.41
CA LYS A 192 0.70 -16.47 7.11
C LYS A 192 0.16 -15.20 6.46
N ALA A 193 0.56 -14.03 6.94
CA ALA A 193 0.13 -12.74 6.40
C ALA A 193 0.82 -12.36 5.08
N GLN A 194 2.05 -12.82 4.83
CA GLN A 194 2.71 -12.73 3.52
C GLN A 194 1.98 -13.58 2.47
N GLY A 195 1.40 -14.70 2.89
CA GLY A 195 0.68 -15.65 2.05
C GLY A 195 1.52 -16.90 1.80
N MET A 196 1.06 -18.03 2.36
CA MET A 196 1.75 -19.32 2.23
C MET A 196 1.42 -20.01 0.89
N PRO A 197 2.36 -20.78 0.32
CA PRO A 197 2.09 -21.68 -0.80
C PRO A 197 1.47 -23.00 -0.30
N SER A 198 1.86 -24.17 -0.81
CA SER A 198 1.45 -25.46 -0.20
C SER A 198 2.15 -25.68 1.15
N ILE A 199 1.44 -26.29 2.12
CA ILE A 199 1.94 -26.52 3.49
C ILE A 199 2.04 -28.03 3.77
N VAL A 200 3.13 -28.47 4.40
CA VAL A 200 3.31 -29.84 4.93
C VAL A 200 3.82 -29.78 6.38
N ASN A 201 3.24 -30.57 7.27
CA ASN A 201 3.65 -30.63 8.68
C ASN A 201 4.40 -31.94 8.97
N ILE A 202 5.59 -31.82 9.54
CA ILE A 202 6.42 -32.94 10.02
C ILE A 202 6.45 -32.90 11.55
N LEU A 203 6.32 -34.07 12.19
CA LEU A 203 6.53 -34.23 13.63
C LEU A 203 7.48 -35.43 13.85
N PRO A 204 8.80 -35.20 13.87
CA PRO A 204 9.81 -36.25 13.71
C PRO A 204 9.84 -37.22 14.90
N GLY A 205 9.76 -36.68 16.13
CA GLY A 205 9.87 -37.46 17.37
C GLY A 205 8.72 -38.43 17.67
N LEU A 206 7.66 -38.49 16.84
CA LEU A 206 6.52 -39.41 17.02
C LEU A 206 6.94 -40.89 17.16
N THR A 207 8.08 -41.28 16.60
CA THR A 207 8.58 -42.67 16.64
C THR A 207 9.41 -42.99 17.89
N ALA A 208 9.97 -41.99 18.58
CA ALA A 208 10.70 -42.18 19.82
C ALA A 208 9.77 -42.55 21.00
N ILE A 209 8.49 -42.14 20.92
CA ILE A 209 7.48 -42.47 21.92
C ILE A 209 6.98 -43.91 21.73
N GLN A 210 7.50 -44.84 22.54
CA GLN A 210 7.07 -46.25 22.53
C GLN A 210 5.60 -46.46 22.96
N SER A 211 5.02 -45.53 23.74
CA SER A 211 3.63 -45.63 24.21
C SER A 211 2.64 -45.05 23.20
N GLY A 212 1.89 -45.92 22.51
CA GLY A 212 0.92 -45.52 21.49
C GLY A 212 -0.14 -44.52 21.95
N LYS A 213 -0.57 -44.56 23.23
CA LYS A 213 -1.50 -43.57 23.79
C LYS A 213 -0.88 -42.16 23.84
N LYS A 214 0.34 -42.05 24.38
CA LYS A 214 1.08 -40.76 24.45
C LYS A 214 1.43 -40.23 23.06
N ARG A 215 1.69 -41.12 22.09
CA ARG A 215 1.96 -40.75 20.69
C ARG A 215 0.74 -40.07 20.04
N GLU A 216 -0.46 -40.57 20.25
CA GLU A 216 -1.68 -39.96 19.71
C GLU A 216 -2.10 -38.70 20.48
N GLU A 217 -1.83 -38.65 21.79
CA GLU A 217 -2.00 -37.45 22.61
C GLU A 217 -1.10 -36.28 22.14
N ALA A 218 0.19 -36.54 21.89
CA ALA A 218 1.11 -35.56 21.32
C ALA A 218 0.67 -35.11 19.91
N ARG A 219 0.25 -36.07 19.05
CA ARG A 219 -0.32 -35.77 17.73
C ARG A 219 -1.57 -34.87 17.83
N SER A 220 -2.44 -35.13 18.80
CA SER A 220 -3.63 -34.32 19.09
C SER A 220 -3.27 -32.92 19.60
N SER A 221 -2.23 -32.79 20.44
CA SER A 221 -1.72 -31.50 20.93
C SER A 221 -1.24 -30.62 19.76
N VAL A 222 -0.33 -31.14 18.93
CA VAL A 222 0.20 -30.44 17.75
C VAL A 222 -0.92 -30.13 16.75
N MET A 223 -1.90 -31.02 16.55
CA MET A 223 -3.04 -30.75 15.68
C MET A 223 -3.95 -29.62 16.23
N LYS A 224 -4.09 -29.49 17.56
CA LYS A 224 -4.82 -28.37 18.18
C LYS A 224 -4.11 -27.04 17.94
N THR A 225 -2.79 -26.98 18.06
CA THR A 225 -2.05 -25.72 17.84
C THR A 225 -1.96 -25.33 16.35
N ILE A 226 -1.82 -26.31 15.44
CA ILE A 226 -2.01 -26.13 13.98
C ILE A 226 -3.39 -25.53 13.66
N ASN A 227 -4.46 -26.04 14.30
CA ASN A 227 -5.82 -25.53 14.10
C ASN A 227 -6.04 -24.14 14.71
N GLN A 228 -5.49 -23.85 15.89
CA GLN A 228 -5.51 -22.50 16.49
C GLN A 228 -4.81 -21.47 15.59
N LEU A 229 -3.64 -21.83 15.07
CA LEU A 229 -2.91 -21.04 14.06
C LEU A 229 -3.59 -21.03 12.69
N SER A 230 -4.70 -21.77 12.52
CA SER A 230 -5.52 -21.89 11.31
C SER A 230 -4.66 -22.07 10.05
N LEU A 231 -3.93 -23.19 10.04
CA LEU A 231 -3.16 -23.71 8.90
C LEU A 231 -3.94 -24.89 8.29
N ASP A 232 -4.51 -24.73 7.09
CA ASP A 232 -5.42 -25.68 6.41
C ASP A 232 -4.77 -27.03 6.03
N SER A 233 -4.37 -27.84 7.01
CA SER A 233 -3.40 -28.93 6.84
C SER A 233 -3.72 -30.15 7.72
N GLU A 234 -4.68 -30.96 7.26
CA GLU A 234 -5.23 -32.14 7.96
C GLU A 234 -4.24 -33.27 8.31
N ARG A 235 -2.98 -33.22 7.83
CA ARG A 235 -2.04 -34.36 7.87
C ARG A 235 -0.67 -33.97 8.40
N ILE A 236 -0.31 -34.56 9.54
CA ILE A 236 1.04 -34.54 10.13
C ILE A 236 1.76 -35.83 9.77
N PHE A 237 2.96 -35.73 9.20
CA PHE A 237 3.83 -36.86 8.85
C PHE A 237 4.88 -37.13 9.94
N PRO A 238 5.02 -38.36 10.45
CA PRO A 238 6.24 -38.78 11.14
C PRO A 238 7.38 -38.97 10.11
N THR A 239 8.64 -38.89 10.54
CA THR A 239 9.83 -39.15 9.67
C THR A 239 10.75 -40.24 10.17
N GLY A 240 10.62 -40.70 11.42
CA GLY A 240 11.51 -41.73 11.99
C GLY A 240 11.28 -43.17 11.50
N SER A 241 10.77 -43.35 10.28
CA SER A 241 10.77 -44.62 9.54
C SER A 241 11.01 -44.34 8.07
N SER A 242 11.85 -45.15 7.42
CA SER A 242 12.14 -45.02 5.99
C SER A 242 10.88 -45.10 5.12
N ASN A 243 9.90 -45.93 5.50
CA ASN A 243 8.61 -46.01 4.80
C ASN A 243 7.80 -44.71 4.88
N ASP A 244 7.81 -44.04 6.04
CA ASP A 244 7.13 -42.75 6.22
C ASP A 244 7.87 -41.63 5.46
N ALA A 245 9.21 -41.65 5.45
CA ALA A 245 10.03 -40.76 4.64
C ALA A 245 9.81 -40.95 3.13
N ILE A 246 9.70 -42.18 2.63
CA ILE A 246 9.33 -42.48 1.23
C ILE A 246 7.93 -41.95 0.91
N LEU A 247 6.96 -42.11 1.83
CA LEU A 247 5.61 -41.56 1.67
C LEU A 247 5.63 -40.02 1.62
N LEU A 248 6.51 -39.38 2.38
CA LEU A 248 6.68 -37.93 2.43
C LEU A 248 7.36 -37.39 1.16
N LEU A 249 8.43 -38.03 0.67
CA LEU A 249 9.03 -37.73 -0.64
C LEU A 249 7.99 -37.86 -1.77
N ARG A 250 7.16 -38.89 -1.70
CA ARG A 250 6.05 -39.08 -2.64
C ARG A 250 5.03 -37.94 -2.56
N THR A 251 4.63 -37.49 -1.36
CA THR A 251 3.63 -36.41 -1.23
C THR A 251 4.19 -35.08 -1.70
N PHE A 252 5.46 -34.75 -1.47
CA PHE A 252 6.08 -33.55 -2.08
C PHE A 252 6.00 -33.56 -3.63
N ILE A 253 6.20 -34.72 -4.27
CA ILE A 253 6.23 -34.85 -5.74
C ILE A 253 4.82 -34.94 -6.37
N GLU A 254 3.88 -35.64 -5.74
CA GLU A 254 2.52 -35.85 -6.27
C GLU A 254 1.49 -34.77 -5.87
N MET A 255 1.80 -33.96 -4.84
CA MET A 255 0.93 -32.89 -4.35
C MET A 255 0.65 -31.83 -5.42
N ARG A 256 -0.60 -31.37 -5.48
CA ARG A 256 -0.94 -30.14 -6.19
C ARG A 256 -0.40 -28.94 -5.40
N LYS A 257 0.61 -28.27 -5.95
CA LYS A 257 1.17 -27.03 -5.41
C LYS A 257 0.13 -25.89 -5.47
N LYS A 258 0.09 -25.06 -4.42
CA LYS A 258 -0.64 -23.80 -4.39
C LYS A 258 0.38 -22.67 -4.51
N HIS A 259 0.54 -22.06 -5.68
CA HIS A 259 1.40 -20.88 -5.83
C HIS A 259 0.67 -19.62 -5.33
N THR A 260 1.41 -18.65 -4.81
CA THR A 260 0.84 -17.36 -4.37
C THR A 260 0.51 -16.48 -5.58
N MET A 261 -0.40 -15.52 -5.42
CA MET A 261 -0.71 -14.52 -6.46
C MET A 261 0.50 -13.65 -6.85
N LEU A 262 1.52 -13.59 -5.98
CA LEU A 262 2.78 -12.91 -6.24
C LEU A 262 3.65 -13.72 -7.22
N GLN A 263 3.89 -14.99 -6.89
CA GLN A 263 4.64 -15.97 -7.70
C GLN A 263 4.00 -16.19 -9.08
N MET A 264 2.67 -16.25 -9.15
CA MET A 264 1.95 -16.47 -10.40
C MET A 264 2.02 -15.31 -11.40
N ARG A 265 2.45 -14.11 -10.98
CA ARG A 265 2.39 -12.88 -11.79
C ARG A 265 3.74 -12.27 -12.13
N ARG A 266 4.81 -12.59 -11.40
CA ARG A 266 6.15 -12.04 -11.64
C ARG A 266 7.12 -13.20 -11.77
N ALA A 267 7.87 -13.21 -12.88
CA ALA A 267 8.97 -14.15 -13.07
C ALA A 267 10.00 -13.91 -11.96
N HIS A 268 10.49 -14.96 -11.33
CA HIS A 268 11.44 -14.86 -10.23
C HIS A 268 12.47 -15.99 -10.28
N VAL A 269 13.67 -15.70 -9.81
CA VAL A 269 14.81 -16.60 -9.71
C VAL A 269 15.35 -16.51 -8.29
N LEU A 270 15.47 -17.67 -7.63
CA LEU A 270 16.32 -17.81 -6.45
C LEU A 270 17.73 -18.10 -6.97
N VAL A 271 18.69 -17.27 -6.58
CA VAL A 271 20.06 -17.35 -7.13
C VAL A 271 20.86 -18.39 -6.36
N GLU A 272 21.55 -19.25 -7.10
CA GLU A 272 22.43 -20.29 -6.57
C GLU A 272 23.90 -19.89 -6.60
N LYS A 273 24.29 -19.22 -7.69
CA LYS A 273 25.66 -18.78 -7.95
C LYS A 273 25.67 -17.31 -8.34
N VAL A 274 26.59 -16.56 -7.75
CA VAL A 274 26.85 -15.16 -8.05
C VAL A 274 28.29 -15.03 -8.52
N ASP A 275 28.49 -14.63 -9.77
CA ASP A 275 29.80 -14.28 -10.35
C ASP A 275 29.82 -12.79 -10.70
N LEU A 276 30.80 -12.06 -10.17
CA LEU A 276 30.99 -10.63 -10.46
C LEU A 276 31.99 -10.46 -11.61
N SER A 277 31.67 -9.59 -12.57
CA SER A 277 32.50 -9.35 -13.75
C SER A 277 32.59 -7.86 -14.07
N LYS A 278 33.76 -7.41 -14.56
CA LYS A 278 34.10 -6.03 -14.92
C LYS A 278 33.81 -5.01 -13.79
N GLU A 279 34.82 -4.70 -12.98
CA GLU A 279 34.71 -3.62 -11.97
C GLU A 279 35.20 -2.30 -12.61
N GLU A 280 34.27 -1.38 -12.86
CA GLU A 280 34.54 -0.04 -13.41
C GLU A 280 33.91 1.02 -12.50
N ALA A 281 34.74 1.88 -11.91
CA ALA A 281 34.32 2.99 -11.02
C ALA A 281 33.36 2.58 -9.86
N GLY A 282 33.51 1.37 -9.31
CA GLY A 282 32.67 0.85 -8.21
C GLY A 282 31.33 0.25 -8.66
N LEU A 283 31.04 0.29 -9.96
CA LEU A 283 29.95 -0.43 -10.60
C LEU A 283 30.49 -1.72 -11.24
N CYS A 284 29.63 -2.74 -11.35
CA CYS A 284 29.98 -4.02 -11.94
C CYS A 284 28.84 -4.67 -12.73
N THR A 285 29.19 -5.65 -13.55
CA THR A 285 28.22 -6.55 -14.22
C THR A 285 28.03 -7.80 -13.36
N LEU A 286 26.88 -7.88 -12.68
CA LEU A 286 26.50 -9.03 -11.86
C LEU A 286 25.99 -10.16 -12.74
N SER A 287 26.62 -11.33 -12.67
CA SER A 287 26.12 -12.59 -13.26
C SER A 287 25.48 -13.42 -12.16
N ALA A 288 24.20 -13.77 -12.31
CA ALA A 288 23.45 -14.52 -11.31
C ALA A 288 22.76 -15.74 -11.97
N SER A 289 23.09 -16.94 -11.49
CA SER A 289 22.59 -18.20 -12.05
C SER A 289 21.50 -18.84 -11.18
N GLY A 290 20.47 -19.39 -11.83
CA GLY A 290 19.38 -20.11 -11.16
C GLY A 290 18.23 -20.52 -12.09
N TYR A 291 17.20 -21.17 -11.53
CA TYR A 291 16.01 -21.60 -12.28
C TYR A 291 14.90 -20.53 -12.35
N ILE A 292 14.31 -20.31 -13.54
CA ILE A 292 13.16 -19.41 -13.72
C ILE A 292 11.86 -20.04 -13.20
N ARG A 293 11.21 -19.34 -12.25
CA ARG A 293 9.93 -19.69 -11.63
C ARG A 293 8.86 -18.63 -11.96
N GLY A 294 7.60 -19.05 -12.02
CA GLY A 294 6.47 -18.18 -12.37
C GLY A 294 6.21 -18.08 -13.89
N PRO A 295 5.81 -16.91 -14.42
CA PRO A 295 5.70 -16.66 -15.86
C PRO A 295 7.07 -16.60 -16.56
N ALA A 296 7.06 -16.47 -17.88
CA ALA A 296 8.28 -16.31 -18.69
C ALA A 296 9.01 -14.99 -18.39
N LEU A 297 10.34 -15.00 -18.51
CA LEU A 297 11.23 -13.87 -18.27
C LEU A 297 11.52 -13.12 -19.58
N THR A 298 11.46 -11.78 -19.57
CA THR A 298 11.69 -10.94 -20.76
C THR A 298 12.99 -10.15 -20.62
N ALA A 299 13.92 -10.26 -21.59
CA ALA A 299 15.22 -9.58 -21.51
C ALA A 299 15.15 -8.05 -21.59
N SER A 300 14.13 -7.46 -22.24
CA SER A 300 13.96 -6.00 -22.34
C SER A 300 13.32 -5.35 -21.11
N GLY A 301 12.73 -6.15 -20.20
CA GLY A 301 12.17 -5.65 -18.95
C GLY A 301 13.24 -5.46 -17.88
N LEU A 302 12.92 -4.67 -16.86
CA LEU A 302 13.78 -4.53 -15.68
C LEU A 302 13.84 -5.82 -14.84
N LEU A 303 14.80 -5.87 -13.92
CA LEU A 303 14.89 -6.90 -12.89
C LEU A 303 15.18 -6.25 -11.53
N HIS A 304 14.45 -6.64 -10.50
CA HIS A 304 14.62 -6.16 -9.13
C HIS A 304 15.39 -7.18 -8.31
N ILE A 305 16.45 -6.72 -7.64
CA ILE A 305 17.19 -7.48 -6.63
C ILE A 305 16.62 -7.09 -5.27
N VAL A 306 16.03 -8.04 -4.54
CA VAL A 306 15.43 -7.77 -3.21
C VAL A 306 16.50 -7.21 -2.27
N GLY A 307 16.24 -6.02 -1.71
CA GLY A 307 17.15 -5.31 -0.81
C GLY A 307 18.08 -4.29 -1.49
N PHE A 308 18.32 -4.40 -2.80
CA PHE A 308 19.28 -3.55 -3.52
C PHE A 308 18.66 -2.63 -4.58
N GLY A 309 17.51 -2.99 -5.16
CA GLY A 309 16.76 -2.10 -6.06
C GLY A 309 16.44 -2.67 -7.45
N ASP A 310 15.99 -1.81 -8.36
CA ASP A 310 15.68 -2.14 -9.76
C ASP A 310 16.92 -1.90 -10.66
N PHE A 311 17.20 -2.83 -11.59
CA PHE A 311 18.35 -2.81 -12.49
C PHE A 311 17.96 -3.22 -13.92
N GLN A 312 18.80 -2.85 -14.90
CA GLN A 312 18.64 -3.26 -16.31
C GLN A 312 19.41 -4.55 -16.64
N ILE A 313 18.77 -5.42 -17.42
CA ILE A 313 19.37 -6.65 -17.95
C ILE A 313 20.32 -6.30 -19.13
N GLU A 314 21.51 -6.90 -19.15
CA GLU A 314 22.44 -6.86 -20.29
C GLU A 314 22.14 -7.98 -21.29
N LYS A 315 22.03 -9.21 -20.78
CA LYS A 315 21.76 -10.45 -21.52
C LYS A 315 21.27 -11.55 -20.56
N ILE A 316 20.58 -12.55 -21.10
CA ILE A 316 20.22 -13.79 -20.38
C ILE A 316 20.77 -14.98 -21.17
N GLU A 317 21.47 -15.88 -20.50
CA GLU A 317 22.06 -17.09 -21.10
C GLU A 317 21.32 -18.34 -20.59
N GLU A 318 20.69 -19.10 -21.48
CA GLU A 318 20.13 -20.42 -21.19
C GLU A 318 21.25 -21.46 -21.15
N HIS A 319 21.45 -22.12 -20.01
CA HIS A 319 22.42 -23.20 -19.85
C HIS A 319 21.72 -24.57 -19.81
N PRO A 320 22.42 -25.67 -20.10
CA PRO A 320 21.95 -27.00 -19.76
C PRO A 320 21.71 -27.12 -18.25
N ASP A 321 20.68 -27.88 -17.89
CA ASP A 321 20.23 -28.13 -16.51
C ASP A 321 21.34 -28.84 -15.69
N PRO A 322 21.88 -28.23 -14.60
CA PRO A 322 22.98 -28.81 -13.83
C PRO A 322 22.59 -30.08 -13.06
N HIS A 323 21.31 -30.22 -12.70
CA HIS A 323 20.80 -31.34 -11.89
C HIS A 323 19.72 -32.14 -12.65
N PRO A 324 20.08 -32.88 -13.72
CA PRO A 324 19.13 -33.60 -14.56
C PRO A 324 18.59 -34.87 -13.89
N LEU A 325 17.32 -35.21 -14.15
CA LEU A 325 16.64 -36.40 -13.63
C LEU A 325 17.26 -37.76 -14.01
N GLN A 326 18.18 -37.75 -14.98
CA GLN A 326 18.95 -38.91 -15.43
C GLN A 326 20.34 -38.41 -15.82
N ASN A 327 21.38 -38.88 -15.12
CA ASN A 327 22.75 -38.65 -15.54
C ASN A 327 22.94 -39.33 -16.91
N ARG A 328 23.05 -38.52 -17.97
CA ARG A 328 23.47 -39.00 -19.30
C ARG A 328 24.93 -39.45 -19.20
N LYS A 329 25.16 -40.72 -18.86
CA LYS A 329 26.50 -41.30 -18.64
C LYS A 329 27.44 -41.29 -19.87
N ASN A 330 27.01 -40.75 -21.01
CA ASN A 330 27.81 -40.62 -22.23
C ASN A 330 27.94 -39.15 -22.63
N GLN A 331 28.73 -38.37 -21.89
CA GLN A 331 29.33 -37.14 -22.39
C GLN A 331 30.62 -36.80 -21.62
N GLU A 332 31.59 -37.71 -21.70
CA GLU A 332 32.99 -37.43 -21.34
C GLU A 332 33.57 -36.42 -22.34
N ASN A 333 33.42 -35.13 -22.02
CA ASN A 333 34.20 -34.00 -22.53
C ASN A 333 33.82 -32.75 -21.71
N SER A 334 34.27 -32.73 -20.46
CA SER A 334 34.06 -31.64 -19.51
C SER A 334 35.05 -30.50 -19.73
N GLU A 335 34.68 -29.48 -20.51
CA GLU A 335 35.40 -28.18 -20.45
C GLU A 335 34.59 -26.96 -20.91
N PHE A 336 33.48 -27.12 -21.66
CA PHE A 336 32.58 -26.00 -21.99
C PHE A 336 31.12 -26.29 -21.63
N LEU A 337 30.57 -25.47 -20.73
CA LEU A 337 29.13 -25.29 -20.56
C LEU A 337 28.57 -24.59 -21.80
N GLN A 338 28.25 -25.34 -22.86
CA GLN A 338 27.68 -24.77 -24.08
C GLN A 338 26.38 -24.03 -23.76
N ILE A 339 26.39 -22.71 -23.97
CA ILE A 339 25.22 -21.85 -23.86
C ILE A 339 24.22 -22.32 -24.92
N THR A 340 23.05 -22.77 -24.47
CA THR A 340 22.02 -23.36 -25.34
C THR A 340 21.34 -22.29 -26.19
N ARG A 341 21.16 -21.09 -25.61
CA ARG A 341 20.55 -19.92 -26.27
C ARG A 341 20.88 -18.66 -25.47
N THR A 342 21.17 -17.56 -26.15
CA THR A 342 21.24 -16.22 -25.55
C THR A 342 20.00 -15.40 -25.90
N ALA A 343 19.37 -14.76 -24.92
CA ALA A 343 18.35 -13.75 -25.13
C ALA A 343 18.96 -12.35 -24.87
N LEU A 344 18.80 -11.44 -25.83
CA LEU A 344 19.28 -10.07 -25.79
C LEU A 344 18.09 -9.10 -25.68
N PRO A 345 18.25 -7.93 -25.04
CA PRO A 345 17.23 -6.90 -24.99
C PRO A 345 17.10 -6.16 -26.34
N ASP A 346 15.87 -5.98 -26.82
CA ASP A 346 15.56 -5.01 -27.89
C ASP A 346 15.81 -3.59 -27.37
N PRO A 347 16.70 -2.78 -27.98
CA PRO A 347 17.05 -1.46 -27.44
C PRO A 347 15.89 -0.46 -27.47
N GLU A 348 15.01 -0.53 -28.49
CA GLU A 348 13.83 0.34 -28.60
C GLU A 348 12.72 0.02 -27.58
N LYS A 349 12.71 -1.21 -27.05
CA LYS A 349 11.70 -1.70 -26.08
C LYS A 349 12.27 -1.90 -24.68
N GLN A 350 13.53 -1.52 -24.44
CA GLN A 350 14.18 -1.66 -23.15
C GLN A 350 13.59 -0.64 -22.17
N GLU A 351 13.08 -1.09 -21.02
CA GLU A 351 12.53 -0.19 -20.02
C GLU A 351 13.62 0.72 -19.42
N SER A 352 13.42 2.04 -19.48
CA SER A 352 14.34 3.02 -18.89
C SER A 352 14.34 2.93 -17.36
N LEU A 353 15.49 3.17 -16.71
CA LEU A 353 15.64 3.14 -15.25
C LEU A 353 15.01 4.37 -14.52
N GLN A 354 14.11 5.10 -15.18
CA GLN A 354 13.53 6.34 -14.66
C GLN A 354 12.35 6.06 -13.72
N SER A 355 12.66 5.97 -12.43
CA SER A 355 11.71 5.83 -11.33
C SER A 355 10.87 7.10 -11.06
N GLU A 356 11.42 8.29 -11.36
CA GLU A 356 10.82 9.60 -11.08
C GLU A 356 10.62 10.45 -12.34
N ILE A 357 9.71 11.43 -12.25
CA ILE A 357 9.63 12.54 -13.20
C ILE A 357 10.57 13.64 -12.70
N VAL A 358 11.45 14.16 -13.57
CA VAL A 358 12.16 15.42 -13.31
C VAL A 358 11.17 16.56 -13.51
N PRO A 359 10.80 17.34 -12.48
CA PRO A 359 9.85 18.43 -12.64
C PRO A 359 10.51 19.59 -13.40
N ASP A 360 9.78 20.14 -14.36
CA ASP A 360 10.18 21.41 -15.00
C ASP A 360 9.91 22.56 -14.02
N PRO A 361 10.94 23.32 -13.58
CA PRO A 361 10.76 24.38 -12.59
C PRO A 361 9.84 25.49 -13.09
N MET A 362 9.84 25.80 -14.40
CA MET A 362 9.03 26.87 -14.98
C MET A 362 7.52 26.55 -14.97
N ASN A 363 7.17 25.28 -14.77
CA ASN A 363 5.79 24.79 -14.73
C ASN A 363 5.17 24.83 -13.32
N ALA A 364 5.94 25.22 -12.30
CA ALA A 364 5.47 25.28 -10.90
C ALA A 364 4.89 26.65 -10.51
N GLU A 365 5.24 27.72 -11.22
CA GLU A 365 5.00 29.11 -10.79
C GLU A 365 3.80 29.79 -11.47
N GLN A 366 3.17 29.16 -12.47
CA GLN A 366 2.20 29.83 -13.35
C GLN A 366 0.74 29.37 -13.14
N THR A 367 0.25 29.49 -11.90
CA THR A 367 -1.19 29.57 -11.64
C THR A 367 -1.55 31.04 -11.47
N TRP A 368 -2.13 31.67 -12.50
CA TRP A 368 -2.69 33.01 -12.38
C TRP A 368 -3.87 32.96 -11.38
N PRO A 369 -3.95 33.86 -10.39
CA PRO A 369 -5.15 33.98 -9.56
C PRO A 369 -6.35 34.37 -10.42
N ASP A 370 -7.53 33.80 -10.14
CA ASP A 370 -8.77 34.23 -10.79
C ASP A 370 -9.07 35.70 -10.41
N GLU A 371 -9.60 36.50 -11.34
CA GLU A 371 -9.92 37.92 -11.13
C GLU A 371 -10.78 38.15 -9.86
N GLN A 372 -11.60 37.17 -9.49
CA GLN A 372 -12.43 37.21 -8.28
C GLN A 372 -11.58 37.17 -7.00
N GLU A 373 -10.55 36.30 -6.92
CA GLU A 373 -9.63 36.24 -5.78
C GLU A 373 -8.78 37.52 -5.68
N ILE A 374 -8.42 38.13 -6.81
CA ILE A 374 -7.74 39.43 -6.84
C ILE A 374 -8.67 40.51 -6.26
N THR A 375 -9.91 40.64 -6.76
CA THR A 375 -10.82 41.68 -6.24
C THR A 375 -11.20 41.47 -4.77
N ASP A 376 -11.21 40.23 -4.26
CA ASP A 376 -11.47 39.97 -2.85
C ASP A 376 -10.21 40.20 -1.97
N ALA A 377 -9.00 40.00 -2.52
CA ALA A 377 -7.76 40.42 -1.88
C ALA A 377 -7.66 41.95 -1.79
N ASP A 378 -7.96 42.67 -2.87
CA ASP A 378 -7.93 44.15 -2.89
C ASP A 378 -8.94 44.76 -1.91
N LYS A 379 -10.14 44.18 -1.79
CA LYS A 379 -11.14 44.58 -0.77
C LYS A 379 -10.68 44.29 0.66
N LEU A 380 -9.77 43.33 0.87
CA LEU A 380 -9.17 43.00 2.16
C LEU A 380 -7.85 43.73 2.42
N HIS A 381 -7.31 44.45 1.43
CA HIS A 381 -6.02 45.15 1.47
C HIS A 381 -6.12 46.63 1.10
N SER A 382 -7.31 47.23 1.17
CA SER A 382 -7.44 48.67 1.36
C SER A 382 -6.79 49.06 2.71
N PRO A 383 -5.68 49.81 2.72
CA PRO A 383 -5.10 50.26 3.97
C PRO A 383 -6.03 51.29 4.59
N ALA A 384 -6.38 51.12 5.87
CA ALA A 384 -7.16 52.12 6.58
C ALA A 384 -6.42 53.48 6.54
N GLU A 385 -7.11 54.52 6.07
CA GLU A 385 -6.49 55.81 5.81
C GLU A 385 -5.92 56.41 7.10
N LYS A 386 -4.68 56.88 7.03
CA LYS A 386 -3.91 57.33 8.19
C LYS A 386 -4.36 58.74 8.60
N LYS A 387 -5.52 58.82 9.26
CA LYS A 387 -6.06 60.05 9.87
C LYS A 387 -4.94 60.81 10.62
N ARG A 388 -4.81 62.10 10.34
CA ARG A 388 -3.90 62.99 11.10
C ARG A 388 -4.53 63.31 12.44
N VAL A 389 -4.12 62.58 13.48
CA VAL A 389 -4.66 62.74 14.85
C VAL A 389 -3.70 63.48 15.77
N PRO A 390 -4.18 64.28 16.74
CA PRO A 390 -3.31 64.97 17.69
C PRO A 390 -2.43 64.01 18.51
N LYS A 391 -1.20 64.45 18.84
CA LYS A 391 -0.28 63.67 19.67
C LYS A 391 -0.93 63.36 21.03
N GLY A 392 -1.10 62.07 21.32
CA GLY A 392 -1.70 61.58 22.58
C GLY A 392 -3.15 61.10 22.49
N THR A 393 -3.87 61.25 21.37
CA THR A 393 -5.21 60.66 21.24
C THR A 393 -5.17 59.14 21.14
N SER A 394 -6.02 58.46 21.90
CA SER A 394 -6.24 57.01 21.77
C SER A 394 -6.90 56.64 20.44
N ALA A 395 -6.73 55.39 19.99
CA ALA A 395 -7.37 54.87 18.79
C ALA A 395 -8.91 54.92 18.85
N TYR A 396 -9.50 54.92 20.04
CA TYR A 396 -10.95 55.12 20.21
C TYR A 396 -11.34 56.57 19.90
N GLN A 397 -10.64 57.55 20.48
CA GLN A 397 -10.89 58.97 20.21
C GLN A 397 -10.66 59.32 18.73
N ALA A 398 -9.61 58.75 18.12
CA ALA A 398 -9.31 58.89 16.69
C ALA A 398 -10.48 58.48 15.76
N ALA A 399 -11.25 57.46 16.15
CA ALA A 399 -12.39 56.98 15.35
C ALA A 399 -13.62 57.92 15.39
N TRP A 400 -13.73 58.80 16.40
CA TRP A 400 -14.80 59.81 16.48
C TRP A 400 -14.45 61.12 15.77
N ILE A 401 -13.22 61.28 15.27
CA ILE A 401 -12.84 62.39 14.40
C ILE A 401 -13.47 62.12 13.02
N LEU A 402 -14.63 62.71 12.79
CA LEU A 402 -15.27 62.79 11.48
C LEU A 402 -14.35 63.58 10.53
N GLU A 403 -14.09 63.05 9.34
CA GLU A 403 -13.83 63.95 8.22
C GLU A 403 -15.12 64.74 7.96
N SER A 404 -15.03 66.06 7.92
CA SER A 404 -16.04 66.90 7.31
C SER A 404 -15.77 66.89 5.79
N ASP A 405 -16.57 66.12 5.05
CA ASP A 405 -16.51 66.12 3.57
C ASP A 405 -16.63 67.55 3.03
N GLU A 406 -15.77 67.90 2.07
CA GLU A 406 -15.66 69.25 1.51
C GLU A 406 -16.80 69.56 0.53
N GLU A 407 -17.90 70.16 1.01
CA GLU A 407 -18.68 71.05 0.16
C GLU A 407 -17.99 72.43 0.11
N ASN A 408 -17.71 72.90 -1.11
CA ASN A 408 -16.93 74.12 -1.36
C ASN A 408 -17.82 75.37 -1.28
N GLU A 409 -17.37 76.42 -0.60
CA GLU A 409 -17.71 77.81 -0.93
C GLU A 409 -16.55 78.75 -0.51
N ASP A 410 -16.34 79.84 -1.26
CA ASP A 410 -15.07 80.61 -1.29
C ASP A 410 -14.80 81.51 -0.05
N GLY A 411 -13.51 81.81 0.25
CA GLY A 411 -13.13 82.46 1.52
C GLY A 411 -11.78 83.21 1.64
N GLU A 412 -11.29 83.86 0.58
CA GLU A 412 -10.22 84.90 0.58
C GLU A 412 -8.75 84.53 0.93
N GLU A 413 -7.81 85.39 0.47
CA GLU A 413 -6.34 85.27 0.66
C GLU A 413 -5.83 86.24 1.75
N ALA A 414 -5.02 85.75 2.72
CA ALA A 414 -4.01 86.49 3.49
C ALA A 414 -3.30 85.52 4.47
N SER A 415 -2.00 85.61 4.77
CA SER A 415 -0.90 86.42 4.20
C SER A 415 0.43 85.67 4.35
N GLU A 416 1.48 86.15 3.69
CA GLU A 416 2.87 85.72 3.91
C GLU A 416 3.38 86.18 5.29
N ASP A 417 4.29 85.41 5.90
CA ASP A 417 5.49 85.92 6.60
C ASP A 417 6.51 84.76 6.76
N GLU A 418 7.80 85.05 6.64
CA GLU A 418 8.94 84.13 6.90
C GLU A 418 9.66 84.50 8.22
N SER A 419 10.77 83.81 8.54
CA SER A 419 11.68 84.01 9.70
C SER A 419 11.10 83.64 11.08
N ASP A 420 11.88 83.26 12.10
CA ASP A 420 13.35 83.31 12.29
C ASP A 420 14.05 81.93 12.38
N GLU A 421 15.39 81.95 12.37
CA GLU A 421 16.32 80.81 12.54
C GLU A 421 16.81 80.66 13.99
N ASP A 422 17.35 79.46 14.32
CA ASP A 422 18.21 79.14 15.49
C ASP A 422 17.59 79.27 16.93
N ASP A 423 18.12 78.71 18.03
CA ASP A 423 19.45 78.12 18.27
C ASP A 423 19.51 77.01 19.37
N GLU A 424 20.64 76.29 19.41
CA GLU A 424 21.34 75.46 20.43
C GLU A 424 20.67 74.55 21.53
N GLU A 425 21.24 73.35 21.60
CA GLU A 425 21.65 72.47 22.72
C GLU A 425 20.87 72.20 24.05
N MET A 426 20.78 70.88 24.35
CA MET A 426 21.08 70.19 25.63
C MET A 426 20.82 70.87 27.00
N SER A 427 20.07 70.19 27.89
CA SER A 427 20.63 69.50 29.09
C SER A 427 19.54 68.90 30.00
N SER A 428 19.93 68.13 31.01
CA SER A 428 19.09 67.45 32.01
C SER A 428 18.67 68.34 33.20
N GLY A 429 17.46 68.16 33.72
CA GLY A 429 17.03 68.69 35.02
C GLY A 429 16.21 67.67 35.82
N ASN A 430 16.77 67.16 36.92
CA ASN A 430 16.06 66.31 37.89
C ASN A 430 15.42 67.18 38.99
N SER A 431 14.23 66.83 39.46
CA SER A 431 13.69 67.32 40.73
C SER A 431 12.69 66.33 41.32
N GLU A 432 12.84 66.06 42.61
CA GLU A 432 12.07 65.07 43.38
C GLU A 432 11.03 65.74 44.30
N GLY A 433 10.25 64.94 45.03
CA GLY A 433 9.13 65.34 45.91
C GLY A 433 7.88 64.51 45.60
N GLU A 434 7.54 63.41 46.30
CA GLU A 434 7.28 63.23 47.76
C GLU A 434 6.08 64.06 48.26
N SER A 435 5.11 63.53 49.01
CA SER A 435 4.89 62.17 49.55
C SER A 435 3.39 61.85 49.81
N ASP A 436 3.11 60.86 50.65
CA ASP A 436 1.84 60.47 51.30
C ASP A 436 0.83 59.76 50.37
N GLU A 437 0.63 58.43 50.42
CA GLU A 437 0.28 57.51 51.54
C GLU A 437 -1.16 57.66 52.06
N ASN A 438 -1.94 56.57 51.92
CA ASN A 438 -2.67 55.99 53.05
C ASN A 438 -2.94 54.50 52.78
N GLU A 439 -3.04 53.70 53.84
CA GLU A 439 -3.12 52.23 53.80
C GLU A 439 -4.56 51.69 53.82
N GLY A 440 -4.72 50.38 53.62
CA GLY A 440 -6.03 49.72 53.56
C GLY A 440 -5.95 48.19 53.44
N GLU A 441 -5.55 47.53 54.53
CA GLU A 441 -5.72 46.09 54.76
C GLU A 441 -7.24 45.75 54.87
N ASP A 442 -7.75 44.51 54.75
CA ASP A 442 -7.19 43.18 54.46
C ASP A 442 -8.33 42.29 53.89
N GLU A 443 -8.02 41.16 53.22
CA GLU A 443 -8.78 39.88 53.29
C GLU A 443 -8.22 38.82 52.30
N SER A 444 -7.63 37.75 52.84
CA SER A 444 -6.97 36.67 52.08
C SER A 444 -7.80 35.38 52.01
N GLU A 445 -8.69 35.24 51.02
CA GLU A 445 -9.47 34.00 50.80
C GLU A 445 -8.70 32.88 50.06
N GLY A 446 -7.98 32.05 50.83
CA GLY A 446 -8.20 30.60 50.80
C GLY A 446 -8.15 29.82 49.48
N ARG A 447 -7.13 30.00 48.62
CA ARG A 447 -6.93 29.18 47.39
C ARG A 447 -6.61 27.71 47.71
N ARG A 448 -7.64 26.90 47.99
CA ARG A 448 -7.55 25.43 48.17
C ARG A 448 -6.96 24.74 46.93
N LYS A 449 -5.66 24.46 46.96
CA LYS A 449 -4.97 23.57 46.02
C LYS A 449 -5.28 22.12 46.40
N VAL A 450 -6.33 21.54 45.83
CA VAL A 450 -6.67 20.11 46.05
C VAL A 450 -5.61 19.24 45.37
N THR A 451 -4.67 18.73 46.16
CA THR A 451 -3.76 17.65 45.77
C THR A 451 -4.56 16.36 45.64
N PHE A 452 -4.59 15.78 44.44
CA PHE A 452 -5.25 14.50 44.21
C PHE A 452 -4.25 13.38 44.52
N GLU A 453 -4.10 13.07 45.81
CA GLU A 453 -3.31 11.93 46.26
C GLU A 453 -3.84 10.67 45.58
N THR A 454 -2.97 10.03 44.80
CA THR A 454 -3.23 8.74 44.14
C THR A 454 -2.19 7.78 44.67
N GLU A 455 -2.63 6.59 45.09
CA GLU A 455 -1.86 5.66 45.92
C GLU A 455 -0.68 5.04 45.14
N GLU A 456 0.47 5.72 45.16
CA GLU A 456 1.72 5.23 44.57
C GLU A 456 2.21 4.00 45.34
N SER A 457 1.96 2.83 44.74
CA SER A 457 2.22 1.53 45.36
C SER A 457 3.70 1.19 45.19
N THR A 458 4.47 1.33 46.26
CA THR A 458 5.93 1.16 46.25
C THR A 458 6.32 -0.25 45.80
N MET A 459 6.91 -0.33 44.61
CA MET A 459 7.69 -1.48 44.14
C MET A 459 9.15 -1.02 44.09
N GLY A 460 10.04 -1.75 44.75
CA GLY A 460 11.38 -1.25 45.07
C GLY A 460 12.30 -1.10 43.86
N ASP A 461 13.18 -0.11 43.92
CA ASP A 461 14.27 0.08 42.95
C ASP A 461 15.28 -1.07 43.01
N GLU A 462 15.62 -1.60 41.83
CA GLU A 462 16.92 -2.24 41.58
C GLU A 462 17.61 -1.41 40.48
N GLU A 463 18.50 -0.49 40.87
CA GLU A 463 19.24 0.40 39.98
C GLU A 463 20.08 -0.40 38.97
N ASN A 464 19.71 -0.40 37.67
CA ASN A 464 20.57 -0.99 36.64
C ASN A 464 20.32 -0.46 35.21
N GLY A 465 21.17 0.45 34.75
CA GLY A 465 21.34 0.77 33.32
C GLY A 465 20.57 1.98 32.79
N GLY A 466 21.07 3.18 33.09
CA GLY A 466 20.56 4.47 32.61
C GLY A 466 20.73 4.72 31.09
N MET A 467 20.14 3.85 30.27
CA MET A 467 19.93 4.04 28.83
C MET A 467 18.63 3.37 28.34
N ASP A 468 18.02 2.45 29.09
CA ASP A 468 16.70 1.90 28.78
C ASP A 468 15.54 2.75 29.38
N GLU A 469 15.80 3.53 30.45
CA GLU A 469 14.81 4.41 31.11
C GLU A 469 14.18 5.46 30.18
N ASP A 470 15.00 6.15 29.37
CA ASP A 470 14.50 7.17 28.41
C ASP A 470 13.52 6.55 27.41
N THR A 471 13.80 5.33 26.93
CA THR A 471 12.92 4.66 25.97
C THR A 471 11.58 4.24 26.58
N ASP A 472 11.57 3.79 27.84
CA ASP A 472 10.33 3.47 28.56
C ASP A 472 9.51 4.74 28.85
N MET A 473 10.16 5.83 29.26
CA MET A 473 9.48 7.12 29.49
C MET A 473 8.83 7.68 28.22
N ASP A 474 9.48 7.51 27.07
CA ASP A 474 8.97 7.93 25.77
C ASP A 474 7.76 7.08 25.32
N ASP A 475 7.77 5.77 25.58
CA ASP A 475 6.62 4.89 25.31
C ASP A 475 5.47 5.08 26.31
N LEU A 476 5.75 5.39 27.59
CA LEU A 476 4.74 5.83 28.56
C LEU A 476 4.03 7.11 28.09
N GLN A 477 4.75 8.08 27.53
CA GLN A 477 4.15 9.28 26.93
C GLN A 477 3.22 8.94 25.77
N LYS A 478 3.63 8.03 24.87
CA LYS A 478 2.79 7.60 23.73
C LYS A 478 1.52 6.90 24.23
N PHE A 479 1.58 6.08 25.28
CA PHE A 479 0.39 5.48 25.91
C PHE A 479 -0.55 6.51 26.54
N ARG A 480 -0.02 7.55 27.20
CA ARG A 480 -0.83 8.67 27.72
C ARG A 480 -1.54 9.37 26.56
N ALA A 481 -0.81 9.72 25.50
CA ALA A 481 -1.36 10.41 24.33
C ALA A 481 -2.39 9.58 23.52
N GLU A 482 -2.24 8.25 23.41
CA GLU A 482 -3.26 7.39 22.79
C GLU A 482 -4.56 7.37 23.62
N ARG A 483 -4.45 7.21 24.95
CA ARG A 483 -5.61 7.27 25.87
C ARG A 483 -6.33 8.61 25.81
N ASP A 484 -5.59 9.70 25.61
CA ASP A 484 -6.16 11.05 25.59
C ASP A 484 -6.77 11.41 24.22
N ASP A 485 -6.23 10.95 23.08
CA ASP A 485 -6.94 11.06 21.78
C ASP A 485 -8.17 10.12 21.73
N GLN A 486 -8.18 9.01 22.47
CA GLN A 486 -9.37 8.15 22.61
C GLN A 486 -10.51 8.85 23.39
N LYS A 487 -10.19 9.63 24.43
CA LYS A 487 -11.16 10.42 25.20
C LYS A 487 -11.58 11.71 24.47
N TRP A 488 -10.62 12.42 23.86
CA TRP A 488 -10.76 13.78 23.34
C TRP A 488 -10.29 13.86 21.86
N PRO A 489 -10.96 13.16 20.93
CA PRO A 489 -10.44 12.90 19.58
C PRO A 489 -10.24 14.16 18.73
N ASP A 490 -8.99 14.35 18.29
CA ASP A 490 -8.48 15.52 17.57
C ASP A 490 -8.57 16.88 18.29
N GLN A 491 -8.90 16.92 19.59
CA GLN A 491 -8.92 18.19 20.33
C GLN A 491 -7.51 18.79 20.42
N ILE A 492 -7.43 20.11 20.31
CA ILE A 492 -6.21 20.93 20.50
C ILE A 492 -6.65 22.27 21.10
N ASP A 493 -5.96 22.71 22.15
CA ASP A 493 -6.21 24.02 22.75
C ASP A 493 -5.65 25.16 21.89
N THR A 494 -6.32 26.32 21.90
CA THR A 494 -5.78 27.58 21.36
C THR A 494 -4.61 28.06 22.21
N PRO A 495 -3.51 28.56 21.61
CA PRO A 495 -2.45 29.17 22.39
C PRO A 495 -2.88 30.59 22.79
N MET A 496 -2.30 31.15 23.84
CA MET A 496 -2.51 32.56 24.18
C MET A 496 -1.56 33.47 23.39
N ASP A 497 -0.38 32.97 23.05
CA ASP A 497 0.76 33.75 22.52
C ASP A 497 0.70 34.01 21.01
N LEU A 498 -0.15 33.28 20.27
CA LEU A 498 -0.22 33.31 18.82
C LEU A 498 -1.68 33.40 18.34
N PRO A 499 -2.06 34.42 17.53
CA PRO A 499 -3.40 34.51 16.96
C PRO A 499 -3.82 33.23 16.24
N ALA A 500 -5.04 32.77 16.52
CA ALA A 500 -5.56 31.50 16.02
C ALA A 500 -5.67 31.49 14.49
N ARG A 501 -5.94 32.64 13.86
CA ARG A 501 -5.90 32.83 12.40
C ARG A 501 -4.53 32.45 11.84
N ILE A 502 -3.44 32.91 12.45
CA ILE A 502 -2.07 32.59 12.01
C ILE A 502 -1.75 31.10 12.22
N ARG A 503 -1.99 30.56 13.43
CA ARG A 503 -1.71 29.14 13.74
C ARG A 503 -2.51 28.16 12.86
N PHE A 504 -3.71 28.54 12.45
CA PHE A 504 -4.62 27.69 11.67
C PHE A 504 -4.87 28.18 10.23
N GLN A 505 -4.06 29.10 9.69
CA GLN A 505 -4.21 29.70 8.36
C GLN A 505 -4.39 28.67 7.22
N LYS A 506 -3.79 27.48 7.36
CA LYS A 506 -3.86 26.37 6.38
C LYS A 506 -5.00 25.37 6.66
N TYR A 507 -6.02 25.75 7.44
CA TYR A 507 -7.23 24.96 7.72
C TYR A 507 -8.48 25.70 7.24
N ARG A 508 -9.52 24.96 6.85
CA ARG A 508 -10.87 25.49 6.57
C ARG A 508 -11.96 24.71 7.29
N GLY A 509 -13.05 25.39 7.65
CA GLY A 509 -14.26 24.74 8.15
C GLY A 509 -14.99 23.97 7.05
N LEU A 510 -15.64 22.86 7.38
CA LEU A 510 -16.49 22.10 6.45
C LEU A 510 -17.85 21.80 7.10
N LYS A 511 -18.94 22.29 6.49
CA LYS A 511 -20.34 22.07 6.92
C LYS A 511 -20.77 20.59 7.03
N SER A 512 -20.08 19.71 6.30
CA SER A 512 -20.31 18.26 6.32
C SER A 512 -19.13 17.53 5.70
N PHE A 513 -18.39 16.77 6.52
CA PHE A 513 -17.22 16.00 6.07
C PHE A 513 -17.51 15.02 4.92
N ARG A 514 -18.76 14.60 4.74
CA ARG A 514 -19.14 13.68 3.66
C ARG A 514 -19.47 14.43 2.37
N THR A 515 -20.33 15.45 2.45
CA THR A 515 -20.98 16.06 1.27
C THR A 515 -20.31 17.33 0.75
N SER A 516 -19.45 18.01 1.52
CA SER A 516 -18.69 19.15 0.98
C SER A 516 -17.66 18.68 -0.05
N PRO A 517 -17.47 19.38 -1.18
CA PRO A 517 -16.36 19.08 -2.10
C PRO A 517 -15.01 19.38 -1.45
N TRP A 518 -13.95 18.77 -1.99
CA TRP A 518 -12.56 19.14 -1.73
C TRP A 518 -11.75 18.81 -3.00
N ASN A 519 -11.04 19.78 -3.56
CA ASN A 519 -10.36 19.62 -4.85
C ASN A 519 -9.05 18.81 -4.69
N PRO A 520 -8.87 17.65 -5.36
CA PRO A 520 -7.66 16.83 -5.22
C PRO A 520 -6.39 17.45 -5.83
N ALA A 521 -6.51 18.49 -6.65
CA ALA A 521 -5.38 19.26 -7.20
C ALA A 521 -5.00 20.50 -6.35
N GLU A 522 -5.75 20.79 -5.29
CA GLU A 522 -5.56 22.00 -4.48
C GLU A 522 -4.41 21.82 -3.46
N ASN A 523 -3.56 22.86 -3.32
CA ASN A 523 -2.47 22.94 -2.35
C ASN A 523 -1.52 21.73 -2.40
N LEU A 524 -1.08 21.34 -3.61
CA LEU A 524 -0.15 20.22 -3.82
C LEU A 524 1.30 20.57 -3.42
N PRO A 525 2.04 19.68 -2.75
CA PRO A 525 3.49 19.83 -2.53
C PRO A 525 4.30 19.62 -3.81
N TYR A 526 5.52 20.14 -3.86
CA TYR A 526 6.46 19.95 -4.99
C TYR A 526 6.71 18.47 -5.30
N GLU A 527 6.73 17.60 -4.29
CA GLU A 527 6.93 16.15 -4.46
C GLU A 527 5.80 15.48 -5.26
N TYR A 528 4.62 16.10 -5.37
CA TYR A 528 3.54 15.62 -6.23
C TYR A 528 3.80 15.86 -7.73
N ALA A 529 4.80 16.67 -8.11
CA ALA A 529 5.26 16.80 -9.50
C ALA A 529 6.25 15.69 -9.91
N ARG A 530 6.96 15.07 -8.95
CA ARG A 530 7.94 13.98 -9.18
C ARG A 530 7.29 12.62 -9.43
N ILE A 531 6.01 12.45 -9.06
CA ILE A 531 5.31 11.15 -9.09
C ILE A 531 4.55 10.90 -10.40
N PHE A 532 4.46 9.63 -10.77
CA PHE A 532 3.59 9.19 -11.87
C PHE A 532 2.15 8.99 -11.39
N LYS A 533 1.19 9.51 -12.17
CA LYS A 533 -0.26 9.36 -11.95
C LYS A 533 -0.91 8.57 -13.09
N PHE A 534 -1.72 7.57 -12.75
CA PHE A 534 -2.54 6.85 -13.73
C PHE A 534 -3.86 7.58 -14.00
N HIS A 535 -4.22 7.74 -15.27
CA HIS A 535 -5.57 8.19 -15.65
C HIS A 535 -6.66 7.17 -15.25
N ASN A 536 -6.38 5.85 -15.36
CA ASN A 536 -7.29 4.80 -14.87
C ASN A 536 -6.52 3.52 -14.51
N PHE A 537 -6.12 3.41 -13.24
CA PHE A 537 -5.36 2.27 -12.71
C PHE A 537 -6.01 0.91 -13.01
N LYS A 538 -7.35 0.81 -12.90
CA LYS A 538 -8.11 -0.44 -13.12
C LYS A 538 -8.13 -0.88 -14.58
N LYS A 539 -7.98 0.05 -15.53
CA LYS A 539 -7.81 -0.27 -16.95
C LYS A 539 -6.38 -0.71 -17.23
N THR A 540 -5.37 0.09 -16.84
CA THR A 540 -3.94 -0.21 -17.07
C THR A 540 -3.55 -1.58 -16.50
N LYS A 541 -3.93 -1.86 -15.24
CA LYS A 541 -3.71 -3.16 -14.60
C LYS A 541 -4.30 -4.34 -15.38
N LYS A 542 -5.44 -4.17 -16.07
CA LYS A 542 -6.05 -5.22 -16.90
C LYS A 542 -5.31 -5.41 -18.23
N THR A 543 -4.73 -4.34 -18.79
CA THR A 543 -3.87 -4.44 -19.98
C THR A 543 -2.58 -5.18 -19.64
N VAL A 544 -1.83 -4.72 -18.62
CA VAL A 544 -0.55 -5.32 -18.22
C VAL A 544 -0.69 -6.81 -17.86
N LEU A 545 -1.74 -7.19 -17.14
CA LEU A 545 -1.96 -8.61 -16.81
C LEU A 545 -2.28 -9.48 -18.03
N LYS A 546 -3.03 -8.96 -19.02
CA LYS A 546 -3.25 -9.67 -20.30
C LYS A 546 -1.98 -9.80 -21.11
N GLU A 547 -1.17 -8.74 -21.14
CA GLU A 547 0.09 -8.73 -21.88
C GLU A 547 1.05 -9.81 -21.35
N LEU A 548 1.07 -10.06 -20.03
CA LEU A 548 1.79 -11.19 -19.44
C LEU A 548 1.22 -12.55 -19.88
N ASP A 549 -0.11 -12.72 -19.82
CA ASP A 549 -0.78 -13.95 -20.27
C ASP A 549 -0.51 -14.23 -21.76
N GLU A 550 -0.48 -13.18 -22.59
CA GLU A 550 -0.24 -13.22 -24.04
C GLU A 550 1.25 -13.50 -24.35
N ARG A 551 2.20 -12.83 -23.66
CA ARG A 551 3.65 -13.13 -23.74
C ARG A 551 3.97 -14.57 -23.35
N CYS A 552 3.29 -15.12 -22.34
CA CYS A 552 3.47 -16.51 -21.90
C CYS A 552 2.89 -17.56 -22.86
N ALA A 553 2.17 -17.13 -23.91
CA ALA A 553 1.66 -18.00 -24.97
C ALA A 553 2.47 -17.88 -26.29
N ALA A 554 3.45 -16.99 -26.36
CA ALA A 554 4.30 -16.78 -27.53
C ALA A 554 5.56 -17.68 -27.46
N GLU A 555 5.51 -18.84 -28.10
CA GLU A 555 6.61 -19.84 -28.08
C GLU A 555 7.87 -19.41 -28.88
N VAL A 556 7.83 -18.29 -29.63
CA VAL A 556 8.81 -18.00 -30.71
C VAL A 556 9.29 -16.53 -30.77
N ASP A 557 9.58 -15.91 -29.63
CA ASP A 557 10.33 -14.63 -29.56
C ASP A 557 11.74 -14.86 -28.99
N THR A 558 12.76 -14.25 -29.60
CA THR A 558 14.18 -14.34 -29.16
C THR A 558 14.43 -13.72 -27.78
N VAL A 559 13.65 -12.70 -27.43
CA VAL A 559 13.76 -11.88 -26.21
C VAL A 559 13.16 -12.57 -24.97
N ILE A 560 12.32 -13.59 -25.15
CA ILE A 560 11.56 -14.26 -24.08
C ILE A 560 12.19 -15.61 -23.72
N VAL A 561 12.37 -15.86 -22.42
CA VAL A 561 12.85 -17.15 -21.87
C VAL A 561 11.74 -17.81 -21.05
N GLU A 562 11.40 -19.05 -21.40
CA GLU A 562 10.33 -19.83 -20.76
C GLU A 562 10.65 -20.18 -19.29
N SER A 563 9.61 -20.27 -18.45
CA SER A 563 9.77 -20.83 -17.10
C SER A 563 10.03 -22.33 -17.15
N GLY A 564 10.92 -22.82 -16.28
CA GLY A 564 11.42 -24.19 -16.34
C GLY A 564 12.93 -24.31 -16.62
N LYS A 565 13.57 -23.28 -17.16
CA LYS A 565 14.98 -23.31 -17.59
C LYS A 565 15.95 -22.86 -16.51
N TYR A 566 17.19 -23.35 -16.59
CA TYR A 566 18.33 -22.83 -15.86
C TYR A 566 18.98 -21.69 -16.68
N VAL A 567 19.21 -20.55 -16.05
CA VAL A 567 19.77 -19.37 -16.73
C VAL A 567 20.84 -18.69 -15.91
N THR A 568 21.76 -17.99 -16.58
CA THR A 568 22.56 -16.93 -16.00
C THR A 568 22.07 -15.59 -16.53
N ILE A 569 21.69 -14.69 -15.62
CA ILE A 569 21.26 -13.33 -15.93
C ILE A 569 22.42 -12.38 -15.68
N HIS A 570 22.75 -11.53 -16.65
CA HIS A 570 23.73 -10.47 -16.49
C HIS A 570 23.02 -9.12 -16.31
N LEU A 571 23.36 -8.39 -15.25
CA LEU A 571 22.78 -7.08 -14.90
C LEU A 571 23.81 -5.96 -15.02
N ARG A 572 23.39 -4.83 -15.58
CA ARG A 572 24.22 -3.63 -15.74
C ARG A 572 24.23 -2.77 -14.47
N ASN A 573 25.35 -2.09 -14.22
CA ASN A 573 25.51 -1.03 -13.25
C ASN A 573 25.08 -1.41 -11.82
N VAL A 574 25.48 -2.60 -11.37
CA VAL A 574 25.25 -3.06 -9.99
C VAL A 574 26.37 -2.53 -9.09
N PRO A 575 26.11 -2.09 -7.84
CA PRO A 575 27.18 -1.64 -6.93
C PRO A 575 28.06 -2.82 -6.49
N ALA A 576 29.38 -2.62 -6.45
CA ALA A 576 30.32 -3.64 -5.96
C ALA A 576 30.01 -4.11 -4.52
N ASN A 577 29.44 -3.23 -3.69
CA ASN A 577 29.03 -3.50 -2.30
C ASN A 577 28.13 -4.72 -2.13
N ILE A 578 27.39 -5.16 -3.17
CA ILE A 578 26.58 -6.39 -3.09
C ILE A 578 27.44 -7.59 -2.65
N ARG A 579 28.73 -7.64 -3.03
CA ARG A 579 29.64 -8.72 -2.62
C ARG A 579 29.88 -8.79 -1.10
N ASN A 580 29.84 -7.64 -0.44
CA ASN A 580 30.16 -7.51 0.99
C ASN A 580 28.88 -7.59 1.83
N GLU A 581 27.76 -7.08 1.32
CA GLU A 581 26.44 -7.16 1.94
C GLU A 581 25.80 -8.56 1.77
N TRP A 582 26.12 -9.29 0.69
CA TRP A 582 25.64 -10.66 0.46
C TRP A 582 26.50 -11.71 1.17
N SER A 583 26.03 -12.18 2.32
CA SER A 583 26.57 -13.40 2.92
C SER A 583 26.19 -14.63 2.08
N ALA A 584 27.07 -15.63 2.04
CA ALA A 584 26.77 -16.92 1.39
C ALA A 584 25.59 -17.69 2.02
N THR A 585 25.05 -17.23 3.16
CA THR A 585 23.91 -17.81 3.88
C THR A 585 22.56 -17.14 3.54
N SER A 586 22.58 -15.86 3.13
CA SER A 586 21.38 -15.04 2.88
C SER A 586 20.84 -15.19 1.45
N PRO A 587 19.51 -15.41 1.24
CA PRO A 587 18.93 -15.66 -0.08
C PRO A 587 18.97 -14.41 -0.97
N LEU A 588 19.61 -14.51 -2.13
CA LEU A 588 19.50 -13.50 -3.17
C LEU A 588 18.34 -13.85 -4.11
N ILE A 589 17.34 -12.97 -4.17
CA ILE A 589 16.15 -13.15 -5.01
C ILE A 589 16.09 -12.06 -6.07
N LEU A 590 15.95 -12.52 -7.31
CA LEU A 590 15.67 -11.68 -8.46
C LEU A 590 14.21 -11.86 -8.85
N TYR A 591 13.50 -10.77 -9.15
CA TYR A 591 12.19 -10.87 -9.80
C TYR A 591 12.00 -9.80 -10.86
N GLN A 592 11.23 -10.09 -11.90
CA GLN A 592 10.86 -9.11 -12.92
C GLN A 592 9.69 -8.26 -12.42
N PRO A 593 9.89 -6.94 -12.15
CA PRO A 593 8.78 -6.02 -11.98
C PRO A 593 7.89 -5.98 -13.22
N LEU A 594 6.62 -5.60 -13.03
CA LEU A 594 5.69 -5.41 -14.13
C LEU A 594 5.90 -4.07 -14.83
N ALA A 595 5.32 -3.91 -16.03
CA ALA A 595 5.38 -2.65 -16.77
C ALA A 595 4.94 -1.45 -15.90
N HIS A 596 5.83 -0.47 -15.76
CA HIS A 596 5.67 0.71 -14.89
C HIS A 596 5.73 0.46 -13.36
N GLU A 597 6.13 -0.72 -12.88
CA GLU A 597 6.18 -1.07 -11.44
C GLU A 597 7.44 -0.53 -10.69
N GLN A 598 8.39 0.06 -11.43
CA GLN A 598 9.52 0.84 -10.90
C GLN A 598 9.16 2.30 -10.55
N LYS A 599 8.03 2.80 -11.06
CA LYS A 599 7.72 4.24 -11.05
C LYS A 599 7.16 4.70 -9.71
N MET A 600 7.64 5.82 -9.19
CA MET A 600 7.20 6.39 -7.91
C MET A 600 5.76 6.92 -8.00
N SER A 601 4.96 6.62 -6.99
CA SER A 601 3.63 7.21 -6.79
C SER A 601 3.21 7.17 -5.33
N VAL A 602 2.02 7.71 -5.02
CA VAL A 602 1.41 7.54 -3.70
C VAL A 602 0.65 6.21 -3.67
N ILE A 603 1.15 5.30 -2.86
CA ILE A 603 0.56 3.99 -2.63
C ILE A 603 -0.34 4.05 -1.39
N ASN A 604 -1.47 3.37 -1.50
CA ASN A 604 -2.47 3.24 -0.44
C ASN A 604 -2.48 1.78 0.05
N LEU A 605 -2.23 1.54 1.34
CA LEU A 605 -2.13 0.20 1.93
C LEU A 605 -3.20 0.03 3.01
N VAL A 606 -4.10 -0.95 2.90
CA VAL A 606 -4.95 -1.34 4.04
C VAL A 606 -4.09 -2.14 5.00
N ILE A 607 -4.01 -1.70 6.25
CA ILE A 607 -3.26 -2.36 7.32
C ILE A 607 -4.10 -2.49 8.58
N ARG A 608 -3.85 -3.55 9.35
CA ARG A 608 -4.50 -3.88 10.62
C ARG A 608 -3.42 -4.11 11.68
N LYS A 609 -3.56 -3.47 12.85
CA LYS A 609 -2.63 -3.65 13.98
C LYS A 609 -2.71 -5.11 14.46
N ASN A 610 -1.57 -5.75 14.66
CA ASN A 610 -1.56 -7.14 15.10
C ASN A 610 -1.93 -7.24 16.60
N PRO A 611 -2.75 -8.22 17.02
CA PRO A 611 -3.16 -8.35 18.43
C PRO A 611 -2.00 -8.52 19.41
N ASN A 612 -0.88 -9.08 18.95
CA ASN A 612 0.32 -9.31 19.77
C ASN A 612 1.18 -8.06 19.99
N TYR A 613 0.92 -6.96 19.27
CA TYR A 613 1.69 -5.72 19.36
C TYR A 613 0.89 -4.68 20.16
N THR A 614 1.29 -4.48 21.42
CA THR A 614 0.58 -3.61 22.37
C THR A 614 0.81 -2.14 22.11
N LEU A 615 2.08 -1.74 21.92
CA LEU A 615 2.54 -0.35 21.85
C LEU A 615 1.71 0.51 20.86
N PRO A 616 1.40 1.77 21.22
CA PRO A 616 0.81 2.74 20.29
C PRO A 616 1.79 3.06 19.16
N ILE A 617 1.26 3.42 17.99
CA ILE A 617 2.07 3.78 16.81
C ILE A 617 1.56 5.10 16.27
N VAL A 618 2.44 6.07 16.08
CA VAL A 618 2.10 7.43 15.69
C VAL A 618 2.11 7.56 14.15
N SER A 619 1.15 8.30 13.62
CA SER A 619 1.11 8.67 12.20
C SER A 619 2.35 9.51 11.86
N LYS A 620 3.12 9.09 10.86
CA LYS A 620 4.48 9.55 10.47
C LYS A 620 5.66 9.03 11.31
N GLU A 621 5.46 8.01 12.13
CA GLU A 621 6.57 7.22 12.70
C GLU A 621 7.26 6.40 11.59
N LYS A 622 8.59 6.21 11.64
CA LYS A 622 9.31 5.43 10.62
C LYS A 622 8.99 3.94 10.76
N LEU A 623 8.54 3.31 9.68
CA LEU A 623 8.21 1.88 9.65
C LEU A 623 8.81 1.17 8.42
N ILE A 624 9.18 -0.09 8.59
CA ILE A 624 9.69 -0.97 7.53
C ILE A 624 8.51 -1.67 6.87
N PHE A 625 8.33 -1.44 5.57
CA PHE A 625 7.28 -2.03 4.75
C PHE A 625 7.84 -3.15 3.88
N HIS A 626 7.27 -4.35 3.99
CA HIS A 626 7.44 -5.41 3.00
C HIS A 626 6.19 -5.43 2.11
N VAL A 627 6.30 -5.01 0.85
CA VAL A 627 5.20 -4.90 -0.11
C VAL A 627 5.41 -5.92 -1.23
N GLY A 628 4.83 -7.12 -1.05
CA GLY A 628 5.10 -8.27 -1.91
C GLY A 628 6.57 -8.70 -1.85
N PHE A 629 7.34 -8.40 -2.90
CA PHE A 629 8.78 -8.63 -2.92
C PHE A 629 9.60 -7.44 -2.39
N ARG A 630 9.17 -6.18 -2.63
CA ARG A 630 9.93 -4.98 -2.24
C ARG A 630 10.00 -4.85 -0.71
N LYS A 631 11.18 -4.50 -0.18
CA LYS A 631 11.39 -4.03 1.20
C LYS A 631 11.83 -2.57 1.13
N PHE A 632 11.35 -1.72 2.03
CA PHE A 632 11.77 -0.31 2.16
C PHE A 632 11.28 0.30 3.47
N GLU A 633 11.85 1.43 3.87
CA GLU A 633 11.40 2.25 5.01
C GLU A 633 10.62 3.47 4.51
N ALA A 634 9.59 3.89 5.27
CA ALA A 634 8.83 5.12 5.02
C ALA A 634 8.09 5.63 6.27
N GLU A 635 7.72 6.92 6.29
CA GLU A 635 6.79 7.50 7.27
C GLU A 635 5.34 7.53 6.71
N PRO A 636 4.40 6.71 7.22
CA PRO A 636 3.03 6.65 6.70
C PRO A 636 2.11 7.69 7.32
N VAL A 637 1.22 8.25 6.49
CA VAL A 637 0.03 8.96 6.99
C VAL A 637 -1.13 7.97 7.10
N PHE A 638 -1.54 7.67 8.33
CA PHE A 638 -2.72 6.84 8.60
C PHE A 638 -4.02 7.61 8.36
N SER A 639 -5.00 6.92 7.76
CA SER A 639 -6.29 7.49 7.39
C SER A 639 -7.40 6.43 7.41
N GLN A 640 -8.64 6.85 7.64
CA GLN A 640 -9.76 5.92 7.75
C GLN A 640 -10.07 5.15 6.45
N HIS A 641 -10.43 3.87 6.60
CA HIS A 641 -10.89 3.03 5.50
C HIS A 641 -12.40 3.19 5.29
N THR A 642 -12.79 4.21 4.52
CA THR A 642 -14.19 4.49 4.15
C THR A 642 -14.39 4.46 2.63
N ASN A 643 -15.64 4.64 2.17
CA ASN A 643 -16.02 4.67 0.74
C ASN A 643 -16.33 6.09 0.21
N GLY A 644 -15.89 7.15 0.90
CA GLY A 644 -15.98 8.54 0.41
C GLY A 644 -14.70 8.99 -0.29
N ASP A 645 -14.64 10.23 -0.79
CA ASP A 645 -13.44 10.77 -1.46
C ASP A 645 -12.44 11.40 -0.47
N LYS A 646 -12.95 11.77 0.71
CA LYS A 646 -12.25 12.47 1.79
C LYS A 646 -12.09 11.51 2.97
N PHE A 647 -10.88 11.40 3.49
CA PHE A 647 -10.52 10.45 4.54
C PHE A 647 -9.98 11.18 5.75
N LYS A 648 -10.55 10.92 6.93
CA LYS A 648 -10.03 11.48 8.18
C LYS A 648 -8.64 10.89 8.43
N MET A 649 -7.65 11.74 8.67
CA MET A 649 -6.36 11.32 9.22
C MET A 649 -6.57 10.76 10.63
N GLU A 650 -5.83 9.71 10.98
CA GLU A 650 -5.79 9.17 12.33
C GLU A 650 -4.41 9.49 12.94
N ARG A 651 -4.40 9.92 14.22
CA ARG A 651 -3.16 10.28 14.92
C ARG A 651 -2.37 9.03 15.31
N PHE A 652 -3.07 8.01 15.78
CA PHE A 652 -2.55 6.70 16.15
C PHE A 652 -3.11 5.61 15.22
N MET A 653 -2.43 4.47 15.12
CA MET A 653 -2.96 3.30 14.44
C MET A 653 -4.10 2.65 15.26
N PRO A 654 -5.35 2.59 14.76
CA PRO A 654 -6.48 2.14 15.57
C PRO A 654 -6.43 0.63 15.87
N ILE A 655 -6.72 0.28 17.13
CA ILE A 655 -6.76 -1.10 17.60
C ILE A 655 -8.01 -1.81 17.06
N GLY A 656 -7.84 -3.01 16.52
CA GLY A 656 -8.95 -3.90 16.15
C GLY A 656 -9.74 -3.53 14.88
N SER A 657 -9.57 -2.33 14.32
CA SER A 657 -10.10 -1.94 13.00
C SER A 657 -9.02 -2.04 11.91
N SER A 658 -9.30 -1.57 10.70
CA SER A 658 -8.33 -1.49 9.60
C SER A 658 -8.24 -0.05 9.10
N CYS A 659 -7.03 0.53 9.08
CA CYS A 659 -6.77 1.85 8.53
C CYS A 659 -6.06 1.75 7.18
N VAL A 660 -5.89 2.89 6.51
CA VAL A 660 -5.14 3.02 5.25
C VAL A 660 -3.92 3.90 5.49
N ALA A 661 -2.73 3.30 5.38
CA ALA A 661 -1.47 4.03 5.28
C ALA A 661 -1.31 4.58 3.86
N SER A 662 -0.95 5.86 3.74
CA SER A 662 -0.58 6.50 2.47
C SER A 662 0.88 6.93 2.52
N ILE A 663 1.68 6.52 1.52
CA ILE A 663 3.14 6.69 1.43
C ILE A 663 3.59 6.91 -0.03
N PHE A 664 4.72 7.58 -0.24
CA PHE A 664 5.42 7.54 -1.52
C PHE A 664 6.23 6.24 -1.65
N ALA A 665 6.05 5.48 -2.74
CA ALA A 665 6.78 4.25 -3.03
C ALA A 665 6.64 3.83 -4.51
N PRO A 666 7.49 2.91 -5.03
CA PRO A 666 7.34 2.35 -6.37
C PRO A 666 6.02 1.59 -6.54
N ILE A 667 5.18 2.06 -7.46
CA ILE A 667 3.85 1.53 -7.83
C ILE A 667 3.89 0.00 -7.78
N THR A 668 3.00 -0.64 -7.01
CA THR A 668 2.89 -2.10 -6.98
C THR A 668 1.49 -2.55 -7.40
N PHE A 669 1.36 -3.52 -8.30
CA PHE A 669 0.04 -3.95 -8.80
C PHE A 669 -0.63 -5.00 -7.89
N PRO A 670 -1.86 -4.74 -7.38
CA PRO A 670 -2.53 -5.66 -6.45
C PRO A 670 -3.19 -6.88 -7.14
N PRO A 671 -3.43 -7.98 -6.40
CA PRO A 671 -3.16 -8.13 -4.98
C PRO A 671 -1.66 -8.36 -4.70
N ALA A 672 -1.16 -7.62 -3.73
CA ALA A 672 0.10 -7.86 -3.06
C ALA A 672 -0.15 -7.70 -1.56
N THR A 673 0.44 -8.60 -0.78
CA THR A 673 0.39 -8.60 0.69
C THR A 673 1.36 -7.57 1.25
N VAL A 674 1.04 -7.07 2.45
CA VAL A 674 1.84 -6.07 3.17
C VAL A 674 2.12 -6.61 4.56
N LEU A 675 3.40 -6.62 4.94
CA LEU A 675 3.83 -6.69 6.32
C LEU A 675 4.41 -5.33 6.71
N VAL A 676 4.15 -4.89 7.93
CA VAL A 676 4.73 -3.68 8.51
C VAL A 676 5.46 -4.07 9.78
N TYR A 677 6.72 -3.65 9.88
CA TYR A 677 7.58 -3.87 11.03
C TYR A 677 8.05 -2.54 11.61
N LYS A 678 8.30 -2.51 12.92
CA LYS A 678 9.12 -1.49 13.57
C LYS A 678 10.49 -2.10 13.92
N PHE A 679 11.50 -1.25 14.00
CA PHE A 679 12.82 -1.61 14.49
C PHE A 679 13.03 -0.94 15.85
N ASP A 680 13.03 -1.74 16.92
CA ASP A 680 13.06 -1.28 18.30
C ASP A 680 14.50 -1.30 18.85
N GLY A 681 15.47 -0.90 18.01
CA GLY A 681 16.92 -0.90 18.28
C GLY A 681 17.56 -2.29 18.38
N LYS A 682 17.03 -3.12 19.28
CA LYS A 682 17.52 -4.46 19.63
C LYS A 682 16.85 -5.57 18.82
N ARG A 683 15.61 -5.37 18.32
CA ARG A 683 14.81 -6.38 17.57
C ARG A 683 13.84 -5.74 16.55
N LYS A 684 13.40 -6.54 15.56
CA LYS A 684 12.40 -6.17 14.54
C LYS A 684 11.02 -6.76 14.90
N SER A 685 10.04 -5.92 15.21
CA SER A 685 8.72 -6.33 15.71
C SER A 685 7.62 -6.25 14.64
N LEU A 686 6.75 -7.27 14.53
CA LEU A 686 5.68 -7.31 13.53
C LEU A 686 4.47 -6.47 13.98
N VAL A 687 4.49 -5.19 13.60
CA VAL A 687 3.49 -4.17 13.90
C VAL A 687 2.11 -4.47 13.28
N ALA A 688 2.05 -4.69 11.97
CA ALA A 688 0.79 -4.77 11.25
C ALA A 688 0.83 -5.67 10.02
N THR A 689 -0.35 -6.12 9.60
CA THR A 689 -0.56 -6.99 8.45
C THR A 689 -1.63 -6.41 7.52
N GLY A 690 -1.50 -6.60 6.20
CA GLY A 690 -2.29 -5.81 5.25
C GLY A 690 -2.19 -6.20 3.77
N SER A 691 -2.71 -5.32 2.91
CA SER A 691 -2.74 -5.49 1.46
C SER A 691 -2.75 -4.16 0.68
N VAL A 692 -2.20 -4.17 -0.53
CA VAL A 692 -2.12 -3.00 -1.43
C VAL A 692 -3.50 -2.70 -2.06
N LEU A 693 -3.95 -1.44 -2.01
CA LEU A 693 -5.15 -0.93 -2.70
C LEU A 693 -4.86 -0.51 -4.15
N ASP A 694 -5.84 0.10 -4.81
CA ASP A 694 -5.58 0.83 -6.04
C ASP A 694 -4.70 2.07 -5.78
N ASN A 695 -3.60 2.20 -6.54
CA ASN A 695 -2.62 3.28 -6.40
C ASN A 695 -3.19 4.58 -7.01
N ASN A 696 -3.63 5.49 -6.15
CA ASN A 696 -4.33 6.73 -6.52
C ASN A 696 -3.78 7.88 -5.66
N PRO A 697 -2.99 8.83 -6.21
CA PRO A 697 -2.50 9.99 -5.48
C PRO A 697 -3.58 11.02 -5.14
N ASP A 698 -4.74 10.93 -5.80
CA ASP A 698 -5.90 11.80 -5.58
C ASP A 698 -6.65 11.51 -4.27
N ARG A 699 -6.21 10.53 -3.47
CA ARG A 699 -6.80 10.20 -2.16
C ARG A 699 -6.64 11.38 -1.20
N VAL A 700 -7.72 12.12 -0.93
CA VAL A 700 -7.67 13.32 -0.06
C VAL A 700 -7.70 12.92 1.41
N VAL A 701 -6.54 12.89 2.07
CA VAL A 701 -6.42 12.73 3.52
C VAL A 701 -6.50 14.09 4.21
N LEU A 702 -7.42 14.23 5.16
CA LEU A 702 -7.69 15.46 5.91
C LEU A 702 -7.41 15.28 7.40
N LYS A 703 -6.47 16.05 7.95
CA LYS A 703 -6.34 16.21 9.41
C LYS A 703 -7.50 17.08 9.89
N ARG A 704 -8.30 16.52 10.79
CA ARG A 704 -9.25 17.28 11.61
C ARG A 704 -8.49 17.93 12.78
N LEU A 705 -8.99 19.07 13.21
CA LEU A 705 -8.64 19.75 14.45
C LEU A 705 -9.95 20.19 15.09
N VAL A 706 -10.13 19.92 16.37
CA VAL A 706 -11.29 20.38 17.13
C VAL A 706 -10.84 21.43 18.14
N LEU A 707 -11.33 22.66 17.99
CA LEU A 707 -11.25 23.67 19.04
C LEU A 707 -12.47 23.51 19.95
N SER A 708 -12.25 23.59 21.26
CA SER A 708 -13.27 23.54 22.30
C SER A 708 -13.52 24.93 22.89
N GLY A 709 -14.62 25.10 23.62
CA GLY A 709 -14.97 26.35 24.28
C GLY A 709 -16.11 26.15 25.28
N HIS A 710 -16.09 26.93 26.36
CA HIS A 710 -17.05 26.78 27.46
C HIS A 710 -18.21 27.77 27.32
N PRO A 711 -19.49 27.33 27.40
CA PRO A 711 -20.62 28.24 27.48
C PRO A 711 -20.60 28.97 28.83
N PHE A 712 -20.70 30.29 28.82
CA PHE A 712 -20.64 31.13 30.04
C PHE A 712 -21.99 31.73 30.41
N LYS A 713 -22.72 32.30 29.45
CA LYS A 713 -24.09 32.85 29.66
C LYS A 713 -25.04 32.24 28.63
N ILE A 714 -26.14 31.64 29.07
CA ILE A 714 -27.08 30.89 28.22
C ILE A 714 -28.47 31.55 28.24
N ASN A 715 -28.81 32.26 27.16
CA ASN A 715 -30.06 32.99 26.99
C ASN A 715 -30.93 32.29 25.94
N LYS A 716 -31.68 31.25 26.36
CA LYS A 716 -32.48 30.37 25.49
C LYS A 716 -31.62 29.73 24.39
N ARG A 717 -31.64 30.26 23.16
CA ARG A 717 -30.84 29.77 22.00
C ARG A 717 -29.58 30.58 21.71
N SER A 718 -29.37 31.70 22.42
CA SER A 718 -28.17 32.52 22.31
C SER A 718 -27.24 32.21 23.48
N VAL A 719 -25.96 31.98 23.20
CA VAL A 719 -24.96 31.58 24.20
C VAL A 719 -23.72 32.44 24.04
N VAL A 720 -23.20 33.01 25.12
CA VAL A 720 -21.85 33.60 25.14
C VAL A 720 -20.87 32.51 25.52
N ALA A 721 -19.92 32.19 24.65
CA ALA A 721 -18.83 31.24 24.89
C ALA A 721 -17.52 31.97 25.27
N ARG A 722 -16.63 31.26 25.96
CA ARG A 722 -15.28 31.70 26.34
C ARG A 722 -14.26 30.57 26.11
N TYR A 723 -12.97 30.93 26.07
CA TYR A 723 -11.84 29.99 25.94
C TYR A 723 -11.88 29.14 24.65
N MET A 724 -12.40 29.68 23.54
CA MET A 724 -12.21 29.11 22.19
C MET A 724 -11.28 29.98 21.33
N PHE A 725 -11.19 31.27 21.65
CA PHE A 725 -10.29 32.26 21.07
C PHE A 725 -9.94 33.28 22.17
N PHE A 726 -8.89 34.07 21.95
CA PHE A 726 -8.48 35.15 22.85
C PHE A 726 -8.53 36.54 22.20
N ASN A 727 -8.55 36.61 20.86
CA ASN A 727 -8.60 37.85 20.09
C ASN A 727 -9.97 38.06 19.41
N ILE A 728 -10.33 39.32 19.13
CA ILE A 728 -11.53 39.68 18.35
C ILE A 728 -11.41 39.20 16.90
N GLU A 729 -10.29 39.49 16.24
CA GLU A 729 -10.03 39.16 14.82
C GLU A 729 -10.19 37.67 14.53
N ASP A 730 -9.77 36.80 15.47
CA ASP A 730 -9.88 35.35 15.33
C ASP A 730 -11.35 34.90 15.27
N ILE A 731 -12.23 35.51 16.09
CA ILE A 731 -13.67 35.22 16.09
C ILE A 731 -14.29 35.58 14.74
N GLU A 732 -13.87 36.69 14.15
CA GLU A 732 -14.39 37.19 12.87
C GLU A 732 -13.88 36.37 11.69
N TRP A 733 -12.60 35.99 11.70
CA TRP A 733 -12.02 35.06 10.72
C TRP A 733 -12.72 33.69 10.73
N PHE A 734 -13.03 33.13 11.90
CA PHE A 734 -13.74 31.85 12.02
C PHE A 734 -15.27 31.96 12.05
N LYS A 735 -15.85 33.16 11.90
CA LYS A 735 -17.31 33.40 11.89
C LYS A 735 -18.11 32.56 10.87
N PRO A 736 -17.60 32.22 9.67
CA PRO A 736 -18.29 31.33 8.73
C PRO A 736 -18.32 29.84 9.15
N VAL A 737 -17.58 29.44 10.19
CA VAL A 737 -17.44 28.04 10.61
C VAL A 737 -18.63 27.61 11.47
N GLU A 738 -19.17 26.42 11.19
CA GLU A 738 -20.28 25.86 11.95
C GLU A 738 -19.81 25.27 13.29
N LEU A 739 -20.52 25.65 14.35
CA LEU A 739 -20.33 25.15 15.71
C LEU A 739 -21.25 23.96 15.97
N TYR A 740 -20.80 23.02 16.81
CA TYR A 740 -21.62 21.93 17.33
C TYR A 740 -21.32 21.68 18.82
N THR A 741 -22.16 20.87 19.48
CA THR A 741 -21.85 20.31 20.82
C THR A 741 -21.85 18.78 20.77
N PRO A 742 -21.20 18.08 21.73
CA PRO A 742 -21.32 16.63 21.88
C PRO A 742 -22.78 16.16 22.00
N SER A 743 -23.64 16.99 22.60
CA SER A 743 -25.09 16.78 22.73
C SER A 743 -25.88 17.00 21.42
N GLY A 744 -25.21 17.04 20.26
CA GLY A 744 -25.82 17.05 18.92
C GLY A 744 -26.40 18.38 18.44
N ARG A 745 -26.27 19.46 19.24
CA ARG A 745 -26.77 20.80 18.91
C ARG A 745 -25.85 21.46 17.86
N ARG A 746 -26.40 22.35 17.03
CA ARG A 746 -25.68 23.01 15.91
C ARG A 746 -25.92 24.52 15.92
N GLY A 747 -24.90 25.30 15.57
CA GLY A 747 -24.97 26.76 15.65
C GLY A 747 -23.87 27.48 14.87
N HIS A 748 -23.85 28.80 15.00
CA HIS A 748 -22.88 29.69 14.38
C HIS A 748 -22.50 30.83 15.32
N ILE A 749 -21.35 31.43 15.06
CA ILE A 749 -20.91 32.69 15.69
C ILE A 749 -21.78 33.82 15.12
N THR A 750 -22.26 34.74 15.96
CA THR A 750 -22.96 35.95 15.52
C THR A 750 -22.05 37.18 15.62
N GLU A 751 -21.48 37.41 16.80
CA GLU A 751 -20.72 38.63 17.15
C GLU A 751 -19.58 38.28 18.13
N SER A 752 -18.48 39.01 18.04
CA SER A 752 -17.45 39.15 19.07
C SER A 752 -18.01 39.94 20.28
N VAL A 753 -17.46 39.74 21.49
CA VAL A 753 -17.91 40.40 22.72
C VAL A 753 -16.71 40.79 23.59
N GLY A 754 -16.45 42.09 23.69
CA GLY A 754 -15.29 42.59 24.44
C GLY A 754 -13.94 42.18 23.80
N THR A 755 -12.85 42.41 24.53
CA THR A 755 -11.47 42.23 24.04
C THR A 755 -10.96 40.79 24.13
N HIS A 756 -11.24 40.09 25.23
CA HIS A 756 -10.64 38.79 25.59
C HIS A 756 -11.25 37.57 24.86
N GLY A 757 -11.63 37.70 23.59
CA GLY A 757 -12.07 36.55 22.78
C GLY A 757 -13.38 35.88 23.21
N HIS A 758 -14.25 36.56 23.96
CA HIS A 758 -15.61 36.05 24.15
C HIS A 758 -16.43 36.21 22.87
N MET A 759 -17.28 35.23 22.57
CA MET A 759 -18.11 35.25 21.37
C MET A 759 -19.56 34.91 21.68
N LYS A 760 -20.48 35.60 21.02
CA LYS A 760 -21.93 35.36 21.05
C LYS A 760 -22.26 34.40 19.92
N CYS A 761 -22.89 33.28 20.26
CA CYS A 761 -23.22 32.20 19.35
C CYS A 761 -24.72 31.91 19.39
N ARG A 762 -25.28 31.45 18.26
CA ARG A 762 -26.71 31.11 18.13
C ARG A 762 -26.86 29.65 17.71
N PHE A 763 -27.64 28.91 18.46
CA PHE A 763 -27.86 27.47 18.25
C PHE A 763 -29.32 27.15 17.84
N ASP A 764 -29.51 25.95 17.29
CA ASP A 764 -30.82 25.38 16.95
C ASP A 764 -31.69 25.17 18.20
N GLN A 765 -31.08 24.73 19.30
CA GLN A 765 -31.71 24.43 20.58
C GLN A 765 -30.97 25.07 21.77
N GLN A 766 -31.60 25.07 22.95
CA GLN A 766 -30.97 25.55 24.18
C GLN A 766 -29.89 24.57 24.66
N ILE A 767 -28.70 25.10 24.94
CA ILE A 767 -27.51 24.40 25.42
C ILE A 767 -27.56 24.18 26.95
N SER A 768 -26.86 23.15 27.43
CA SER A 768 -26.58 22.93 28.86
C SER A 768 -25.30 23.63 29.29
N ALA A 769 -25.20 24.09 30.54
CA ALA A 769 -23.95 24.64 31.09
C ALA A 769 -22.81 23.60 31.17
N GLN A 770 -23.14 22.30 31.07
CA GLN A 770 -22.18 21.19 31.00
C GLN A 770 -21.78 20.81 29.55
N ASP A 771 -22.47 21.33 28.52
CA ASP A 771 -22.04 21.09 27.14
C ASP A 771 -20.74 21.85 26.86
N GLN A 772 -19.85 21.26 26.05
CA GLN A 772 -18.79 22.01 25.40
C GLN A 772 -19.25 22.48 24.01
N VAL A 773 -18.94 23.73 23.66
CA VAL A 773 -19.03 24.23 22.28
C VAL A 773 -17.77 23.77 21.54
N MET A 774 -17.93 23.28 20.32
CA MET A 774 -16.84 22.78 19.49
C MET A 774 -16.94 23.30 18.06
N MET A 775 -15.80 23.52 17.40
CA MET A 775 -15.73 23.68 15.95
C MET A 775 -14.75 22.68 15.33
N SER A 776 -15.02 22.21 14.12
CA SER A 776 -14.16 21.28 13.38
C SER A 776 -13.50 21.97 12.19
N LEU A 777 -12.20 22.16 12.27
CA LEU A 777 -11.33 22.69 11.22
C LEU A 777 -10.63 21.53 10.50
N TYR A 778 -10.42 21.66 9.18
CA TYR A 778 -9.84 20.62 8.34
C TYR A 778 -8.70 21.14 7.45
N LYS A 779 -7.59 20.40 7.42
CA LYS A 779 -6.42 20.65 6.57
C LYS A 779 -6.04 19.39 5.79
N ARG A 780 -5.73 19.52 4.50
CA ARG A 780 -5.14 18.41 3.72
C ARG A 780 -3.74 18.09 4.21
N VAL A 781 -3.45 16.80 4.40
CA VAL A 781 -2.13 16.30 4.80
C VAL A 781 -1.64 15.31 3.77
N PHE A 782 -0.37 15.47 3.41
CA PHE A 782 0.36 14.63 2.47
C PHE A 782 1.40 13.78 3.23
N PRO A 783 1.80 12.61 2.69
CA PRO A 783 3.01 11.92 3.16
C PRO A 783 4.26 12.78 2.94
N LYS A 784 5.33 12.51 3.69
CA LYS A 784 6.68 13.07 3.40
C LYS A 784 7.42 12.16 2.42
N TRP A 785 8.30 12.74 1.60
CA TRP A 785 9.26 11.95 0.82
C TRP A 785 10.35 11.35 1.73
N THR A 786 10.09 10.13 2.22
CA THR A 786 10.94 9.41 3.21
C THR A 786 11.24 7.98 2.77
N PHE A 787 11.05 7.67 1.48
CA PHE A 787 11.32 6.36 0.92
C PHE A 787 12.82 6.05 0.94
N ASN A 788 13.22 5.04 1.72
CA ASN A 788 14.57 4.48 1.72
C ASN A 788 14.51 3.01 1.26
N PRO A 789 15.13 2.61 0.14
CA PRO A 789 15.13 1.23 -0.34
C PRO A 789 16.05 0.30 0.46
N LYS A 790 17.10 0.82 1.11
CA LYS A 790 18.02 0.04 1.94
C LYS A 790 17.46 -0.11 3.35
N VAL A 791 16.83 -1.24 3.63
CA VAL A 791 16.45 -1.62 5.01
C VAL A 791 17.69 -2.09 5.75
N SER A 792 17.96 -1.53 6.94
CA SER A 792 19.14 -1.88 7.75
C SER A 792 19.01 -3.25 8.44
N CYS A 793 19.32 -4.32 7.71
CA CYS A 793 19.33 -5.69 8.23
C CYS A 793 20.55 -6.02 9.12
N THR A 794 21.00 -5.10 9.97
CA THR A 794 22.16 -5.27 10.87
C THR A 794 21.76 -6.03 12.14
N LEU A 795 21.56 -7.35 12.00
CA LEU A 795 21.47 -8.30 13.14
C LEU A 795 22.80 -9.04 13.42
N ASN A 796 23.87 -8.68 12.71
CA ASN A 796 25.20 -9.30 12.84
C ASN A 796 26.19 -8.38 13.59
N GLN A 797 26.02 -8.16 14.91
CA GLN A 797 27.11 -7.70 15.80
C GLN A 797 26.78 -7.75 17.32
N ILE A 798 26.13 -8.81 17.82
CA ILE A 798 26.05 -9.08 19.27
C ILE A 798 26.46 -10.53 19.59
N SER A 799 27.71 -10.86 19.25
CA SER A 799 28.46 -12.00 19.77
C SER A 799 29.94 -11.63 19.73
N GLY A 800 30.56 -11.45 20.90
CA GLY A 800 31.71 -10.56 21.07
C GLY A 800 33.01 -10.97 20.37
N VAL A 801 33.62 -9.98 19.70
CA VAL A 801 35.06 -9.81 19.51
C VAL A 801 35.39 -8.38 19.99
N GLY A 802 36.62 -8.12 20.43
CA GLY A 802 36.96 -6.96 21.27
C GLY A 802 36.81 -5.57 20.62
N LYS A 803 36.63 -4.56 21.48
CA LYS A 803 36.83 -3.14 21.15
C LYS A 803 38.31 -2.77 21.29
N GLU A 804 39.09 -3.04 20.25
CA GLU A 804 40.39 -2.41 19.99
C GLU A 804 40.39 -2.04 18.47
N ASP A 805 41.31 -1.18 18.01
CA ASP A 805 41.39 -0.68 16.62
C ASP A 805 40.33 0.34 16.12
N GLU A 806 39.87 1.30 16.95
CA GLU A 806 39.16 2.51 16.44
C GLU A 806 39.63 3.84 17.08
N GLU A 807 40.77 3.85 17.79
CA GLU A 807 41.48 5.07 18.25
C GLU A 807 42.90 5.12 17.64
N MET A 808 43.04 5.56 16.38
CA MET A 808 44.33 6.00 15.76
C MET A 808 44.13 6.56 14.32
N ALA A 809 43.07 7.35 14.08
CA ALA A 809 42.76 7.87 12.74
C ALA A 809 41.99 9.21 12.67
N GLU A 810 42.07 10.08 13.69
CA GLU A 810 41.70 11.52 13.59
C GLU A 810 42.50 12.36 14.60
#